data_AF-A0A7X9GQR0-F1
#
_entry.id   AF-A0A7X9GQR0-F1
#
_cell.length_a   1.000
_cell.length_b   1.000
_cell.length_c   1.000
_cell.angle_alpha   90.00
_cell.angle_beta   90.00
_cell.angle_gamma   90.00
#
_symmetry.space_group_name_H-M   'P 1'
#
loop_
_entity.id
_entity.type
_entity.pdbx_description
1 polymer ?
#
loop_
_entity_poly.entity_id
_entity_poly.type
_entity_poly.pdbx_seq_one_letter_code
_entity_poly.pdbx_strand_id
1 'polypeptide(L)'
;MVSTEIMMDDNSLDVSKEVALVFSIANSLRGTYTPDKYKEVIIPMTVIRRFECALENTKDKVIDTYKKNPKTPAAILEKVSGYKFYNVSQFNLSKLLNDPNNLKENLKNYINGFSKNVKSIIDSLEFEKEIIKMDKNNRLYGVIKKFSELDLNPNTIDGMKMGYMFEEIIRKFSENADAGDHYTPREVIRLLVNILLAEGSNDLYEPGKVVTVLDMACGSGGMLSSTYDAIKRQNLSAEIRLYGQEINPESYAICLADMLIKGQDTENIRFQDTMKADAFSKEDMRIVIANPPFGTPWGGKDAADGVEDAVIKESKNYISRFPAGLPAKSDMQLLFMQHALYKMDKKDGRAAIICNGSPLFTGNTTSGESQIRKYMLENDLIEAIIALPTDLFYNTGIGIYAFIFSNNKEPRRKGKVQLIDATSIFHPLRKPLGKKRKELSREDIRKITEIYADFKENKHCKIFDNEDFMYKEYAVYEPLQRTGKIDFSTIDKLASSSLFTNNANIYKESEYQELKEVNPRSAPEEKKFKKFEKGIKFTGEVISILKENTESTIYKDFKKFKSKLKKLIGKVDGMTPARLESIAFEMSEIDKTAVVQKDSRGNIIPDKTTKDTEIIKYNEKVQDYFEREVYPYVPDALYYYEYDPNKKNSIEPIGAEFQFTKYFYEYSEPEKSEELLQEFIEIEKELTEDLQELLGGELNAQDER
;
A
#
# COMPACT_ATOMS: atom_id res chain seq x y z
N MET A 1 -14.05 -28.82 9.83
CA MET A 1 -13.87 -28.36 8.44
C MET A 1 -15.26 -28.18 7.83
N VAL A 2 -15.67 -26.94 7.61
CA VAL A 2 -16.83 -26.66 6.76
C VAL A 2 -16.40 -26.98 5.32
N SER A 3 -17.22 -27.72 4.58
CA SER A 3 -16.93 -28.06 3.18
C SER A 3 -16.74 -26.77 2.39
N THR A 4 -15.58 -26.62 1.73
CA THR A 4 -15.28 -25.52 0.80
C THR A 4 -16.30 -25.44 -0.34
N GLU A 5 -17.04 -26.51 -0.61
CA GLU A 5 -18.13 -26.52 -1.61
C GLU A 5 -19.29 -25.58 -1.24
N ILE A 6 -19.59 -25.39 0.05
CA ILE A 6 -20.66 -24.49 0.52
C ILE A 6 -20.34 -23.02 0.18
N MET A 7 -19.06 -22.69 -0.01
CA MET A 7 -18.59 -21.33 -0.34
C MET A 7 -18.76 -20.98 -1.83
N MET A 8 -19.05 -21.96 -2.70
CA MET A 8 -18.75 -21.87 -4.14
C MET A 8 -19.92 -22.02 -5.12
N ASP A 9 -21.17 -22.07 -4.65
CA ASP A 9 -22.32 -22.22 -5.57
C ASP A 9 -22.68 -20.88 -6.25
N ASP A 10 -22.08 -20.63 -7.42
CA ASP A 10 -22.65 -19.69 -8.41
C ASP A 10 -22.79 -20.43 -9.75
N ASN A 11 -24.01 -20.61 -10.25
CA ASN A 11 -24.19 -20.79 -11.70
C ASN A 11 -23.59 -19.57 -12.41
N SER A 12 -22.84 -19.80 -13.49
CA SER A 12 -22.01 -18.82 -14.21
C SER A 12 -22.52 -17.37 -14.16
N LEU A 13 -21.72 -16.49 -13.54
CA LEU A 13 -21.90 -15.04 -13.43
C LEU A 13 -21.70 -14.31 -14.77
N ASP A 14 -22.35 -14.80 -15.83
CA ASP A 14 -22.29 -14.13 -17.12
C ASP A 14 -23.17 -12.86 -17.07
N VAL A 15 -22.50 -11.72 -16.92
CA VAL A 15 -23.08 -10.37 -17.02
C VAL A 15 -22.86 -9.75 -18.40
N SER A 16 -22.25 -10.49 -19.34
CA SER A 16 -21.79 -9.92 -20.62
C SER A 16 -22.93 -9.30 -21.42
N LYS A 17 -24.14 -9.89 -21.34
CA LYS A 17 -25.33 -9.39 -22.03
C LYS A 17 -25.77 -8.05 -21.48
N GLU A 18 -25.93 -7.94 -20.16
CA GLU A 18 -26.38 -6.71 -19.49
C GLU A 18 -25.32 -5.62 -19.62
N VAL A 19 -24.04 -5.97 -19.45
CA VAL A 19 -22.90 -5.08 -19.64
C VAL A 19 -22.85 -4.57 -21.08
N ALA A 20 -23.00 -5.44 -22.08
CA ALA A 20 -23.05 -5.03 -23.48
C ALA A 20 -24.23 -4.08 -23.77
N LEU A 21 -25.38 -4.27 -23.11
CA LEU A 21 -26.51 -3.36 -23.24
C LEU A 21 -26.18 -1.99 -22.64
N VAL A 22 -25.57 -1.94 -21.45
CA VAL A 22 -25.13 -0.68 -20.84
C VAL A 22 -24.12 0.05 -21.73
N PHE A 23 -23.18 -0.66 -22.37
CA PHE A 23 -22.26 -0.04 -23.33
C PHE A 23 -22.95 0.43 -24.62
N SER A 24 -23.97 -0.29 -25.09
CA SER A 24 -24.83 0.20 -26.19
C SER A 24 -25.53 1.52 -25.81
N ILE A 25 -25.88 1.70 -24.53
CA ILE A 25 -26.40 2.97 -24.03
C ILE A 25 -25.32 4.04 -24.04
N ALA A 26 -24.11 3.74 -23.53
CA ALA A 26 -23.00 4.68 -23.53
C ALA A 26 -22.65 5.18 -24.94
N ASN A 27 -22.71 4.33 -25.96
CA ASN A 27 -22.51 4.72 -27.35
C ASN A 27 -23.52 5.78 -27.83
N SER A 28 -24.71 5.86 -27.24
CA SER A 28 -25.69 6.90 -27.56
C SER A 28 -25.31 8.29 -27.04
N LEU A 29 -24.33 8.38 -26.12
CA LEU A 29 -23.79 9.62 -25.58
C LEU A 29 -22.65 10.21 -26.41
N ARG A 30 -22.16 9.48 -27.44
CA ARG A 30 -21.03 9.89 -28.28
C ARG A 30 -21.24 11.27 -28.91
N GLY A 31 -20.19 12.07 -28.93
CA GLY A 31 -20.19 13.45 -29.43
C GLY A 31 -20.58 14.48 -28.38
N THR A 32 -21.56 14.18 -27.51
CA THR A 32 -21.94 15.05 -26.39
C THR A 32 -20.97 14.89 -25.21
N TYR A 33 -20.41 13.69 -25.05
CA TYR A 33 -19.47 13.34 -23.99
C TYR A 33 -18.21 12.72 -24.60
N THR A 34 -17.07 12.94 -23.94
CA THR A 34 -15.87 12.14 -24.13
C THR A 34 -16.04 10.77 -23.45
N PRO A 35 -15.36 9.70 -23.89
CA PRO A 35 -15.58 8.35 -23.36
C PRO A 35 -15.41 8.21 -21.85
N ASP A 36 -14.45 8.93 -21.25
CA ASP A 36 -14.21 8.99 -19.81
C ASP A 36 -15.38 9.62 -19.02
N LYS A 37 -16.20 10.44 -19.68
CA LYS A 37 -17.36 11.12 -19.11
C LYS A 37 -18.66 10.36 -19.26
N TYR A 38 -18.67 9.21 -19.95
CA TYR A 38 -19.89 8.38 -20.04
C TYR A 38 -20.34 7.88 -18.66
N LYS A 39 -19.41 7.64 -17.74
CA LYS A 39 -19.70 7.17 -16.38
C LYS A 39 -20.61 8.12 -15.58
N GLU A 40 -20.52 9.43 -15.82
CA GLU A 40 -21.32 10.48 -15.16
C GLU A 40 -22.83 10.33 -15.47
N VAL A 41 -23.17 9.68 -16.59
CA VAL A 41 -24.56 9.37 -16.96
C VAL A 41 -24.91 7.92 -16.62
N ILE A 42 -24.01 6.98 -16.95
CA ILE A 42 -24.29 5.56 -16.88
C ILE A 42 -24.44 5.08 -15.44
N ILE A 43 -23.59 5.54 -14.50
CA ILE A 43 -23.66 5.13 -13.10
C ILE A 43 -24.98 5.57 -12.45
N PRO A 44 -25.38 6.87 -12.49
CA PRO A 44 -26.64 7.30 -11.89
C PRO A 44 -27.86 6.62 -12.49
N MET A 45 -27.91 6.46 -13.82
CA MET A 45 -29.03 5.80 -14.47
C MET A 45 -29.13 4.31 -14.11
N THR A 46 -28.01 3.63 -13.94
CA THR A 46 -27.97 2.23 -13.48
C THR A 46 -28.50 2.12 -12.05
N VAL A 47 -28.09 3.03 -11.15
CA VAL A 47 -28.59 3.10 -9.77
C VAL A 47 -30.11 3.40 -9.74
N ILE A 48 -30.57 4.39 -10.51
CA ILE A 48 -31.99 4.74 -10.61
C ILE A 48 -32.80 3.56 -11.12
N ARG A 49 -32.35 2.90 -12.19
CA ARG A 49 -33.04 1.74 -12.75
C ARG A 49 -33.08 0.57 -11.77
N ARG A 50 -32.01 0.34 -11.02
CA ARG A 50 -31.97 -0.70 -9.98
C ARG A 50 -33.01 -0.44 -8.88
N PHE A 51 -33.12 0.81 -8.39
CA PHE A 51 -34.17 1.18 -7.43
C PHE A 51 -35.58 1.06 -8.02
N GLU A 52 -35.77 1.43 -9.28
CA GLU A 52 -37.04 1.28 -9.98
C GLU A 52 -37.48 -0.18 -10.04
N CYS A 53 -36.61 -1.08 -10.50
CA CYS A 53 -36.90 -2.51 -10.58
C CYS A 53 -37.16 -3.12 -9.20
N ALA A 54 -36.42 -2.71 -8.16
CA ALA A 54 -36.66 -3.17 -6.79
C ALA A 54 -38.08 -2.82 -6.30
N LEU A 55 -38.59 -1.65 -6.66
CA LEU A 55 -39.92 -1.16 -6.26
C LEU A 55 -41.06 -1.64 -7.16
N GLU A 56 -40.79 -2.26 -8.30
CA GLU A 56 -41.77 -2.54 -9.37
C GLU A 56 -43.07 -3.16 -8.84
N ASN A 57 -42.96 -4.21 -8.01
CA ASN A 57 -44.11 -4.94 -7.47
C ASN A 57 -44.91 -4.18 -6.40
N THR A 58 -44.36 -3.11 -5.81
CA THR A 58 -44.95 -2.36 -4.69
C THR A 58 -45.25 -0.90 -5.04
N LYS A 59 -44.77 -0.42 -6.19
CA LYS A 59 -44.84 0.97 -6.65
C LYS A 59 -46.24 1.55 -6.61
N ASP A 60 -47.22 0.86 -7.19
CA ASP A 60 -48.61 1.35 -7.23
C ASP A 60 -49.23 1.44 -5.83
N LYS A 61 -48.93 0.47 -4.95
CA LYS A 61 -49.39 0.51 -3.55
C LYS A 61 -48.81 1.69 -2.77
N VAL A 62 -47.53 2.00 -2.99
CA VAL A 62 -46.87 3.17 -2.40
C VAL A 62 -47.53 4.45 -2.89
N ILE A 63 -47.75 4.58 -4.20
CA ILE A 63 -48.40 5.75 -4.80
C ILE A 63 -49.81 5.92 -4.24
N ASP A 64 -50.61 4.86 -4.18
CA ASP A 64 -51.98 4.91 -3.66
C ASP A 64 -52.02 5.30 -2.18
N THR A 65 -51.09 4.78 -1.39
CA THR A 65 -50.95 5.13 0.03
C THR A 65 -50.58 6.60 0.18
N TYR A 66 -49.62 7.10 -0.59
CA TYR A 66 -49.21 8.50 -0.57
C TYR A 66 -50.31 9.44 -1.06
N LYS A 67 -51.05 9.08 -2.12
CA LYS A 67 -52.17 9.88 -2.65
C LYS A 67 -53.30 10.03 -1.64
N LYS A 68 -53.60 8.99 -0.86
CA LYS A 68 -54.62 9.05 0.21
C LYS A 68 -54.25 10.07 1.30
N ASN A 69 -52.97 10.18 1.63
CA ASN A 69 -52.48 11.18 2.57
C ASN A 69 -51.02 11.55 2.26
N PRO A 70 -50.76 12.71 1.64
CA PRO A 70 -49.38 13.16 1.33
C PRO A 70 -48.50 13.41 2.57
N LYS A 71 -49.10 13.44 3.78
CA LYS A 71 -48.39 13.52 5.06
C LYS A 71 -48.10 12.15 5.67
N THR A 72 -48.28 11.06 4.92
CA THR A 72 -47.97 9.71 5.39
C THR A 72 -46.51 9.64 5.84
N PRO A 73 -46.23 9.20 7.08
CA PRO A 73 -44.87 9.02 7.58
C PRO A 73 -44.03 8.11 6.69
N ALA A 74 -42.74 8.44 6.53
CA ALA A 74 -41.79 7.66 5.72
C ALA A 74 -41.77 6.18 6.09
N ALA A 75 -41.75 5.85 7.39
CA ALA A 75 -41.75 4.48 7.89
C ALA A 75 -42.94 3.63 7.41
N ILE A 76 -44.10 4.24 7.15
CA ILE A 76 -45.26 3.53 6.58
C ILE A 76 -45.01 3.25 5.10
N LEU A 77 -44.50 4.22 4.35
CA LEU A 77 -44.19 4.04 2.92
C LEU A 77 -43.07 3.02 2.71
N GLU A 78 -42.06 3.00 3.58
CA GLU A 78 -41.00 1.97 3.64
C GLU A 78 -41.58 0.58 3.92
N LYS A 79 -42.50 0.48 4.89
CA LYS A 79 -43.18 -0.79 5.17
C LYS A 79 -44.00 -1.28 3.98
N VAL A 80 -44.65 -0.37 3.24
CA VAL A 80 -45.45 -0.70 2.05
C VAL A 80 -44.56 -1.09 0.87
N SER A 81 -43.41 -0.42 0.69
CA SER A 81 -42.47 -0.76 -0.38
C SER A 81 -41.73 -2.08 -0.12
N GLY A 82 -41.62 -2.49 1.15
CA GLY A 82 -40.80 -3.63 1.57
C GLY A 82 -39.31 -3.28 1.68
N TYR A 83 -38.94 -2.01 1.50
CA TYR A 83 -37.57 -1.51 1.57
C TYR A 83 -37.48 -0.28 2.47
N LYS A 84 -36.26 0.09 2.87
CA LYS A 84 -35.96 1.36 3.54
C LYS A 84 -36.00 2.58 2.62
N PHE A 85 -36.60 2.43 1.45
CA PHE A 85 -36.80 3.48 0.46
C PHE A 85 -38.10 3.26 -0.31
N TYR A 86 -38.54 4.30 -0.99
CA TYR A 86 -39.77 4.30 -1.76
C TYR A 86 -39.73 5.40 -2.84
N ASN A 87 -40.68 5.39 -3.77
CA ASN A 87 -40.87 6.48 -4.71
C ASN A 87 -42.36 6.82 -4.88
N VAL A 88 -42.72 8.08 -4.64
CA VAL A 88 -44.12 8.57 -4.68
C VAL A 88 -44.52 9.21 -6.01
N SER A 89 -43.58 9.36 -6.96
CA SER A 89 -43.89 9.88 -8.29
C SER A 89 -44.78 8.92 -9.06
N GLN A 90 -45.71 9.44 -9.87
CA GLN A 90 -46.55 8.62 -10.76
C GLN A 90 -45.80 8.10 -11.98
N PHE A 91 -44.61 8.65 -12.24
CA PHE A 91 -43.73 8.23 -13.31
C PHE A 91 -42.93 6.97 -12.93
N ASN A 92 -42.58 6.24 -13.96
CA ASN A 92 -41.46 5.31 -14.05
C ASN A 92 -40.74 5.63 -15.38
N LEU A 93 -39.54 5.09 -15.61
CA LEU A 93 -38.74 5.44 -16.79
C LEU A 93 -39.51 5.23 -18.10
N SER A 94 -40.31 4.16 -18.22
CA SER A 94 -41.15 3.91 -19.40
C SER A 94 -42.24 4.96 -19.59
N LYS A 95 -42.94 5.36 -18.51
CA LYS A 95 -44.02 6.36 -18.55
C LYS A 95 -43.51 7.76 -18.87
N LEU A 96 -42.25 8.08 -18.54
CA LEU A 96 -41.63 9.36 -18.90
C LEU A 96 -41.61 9.59 -20.42
N LEU A 97 -41.50 8.51 -21.20
CA LEU A 97 -41.42 8.57 -22.67
C LEU A 97 -42.75 8.97 -23.34
N ASN A 98 -43.86 8.98 -22.61
CA ASN A 98 -45.18 9.36 -23.12
C ASN A 98 -45.35 10.87 -23.31
N ASP A 99 -44.47 11.69 -22.71
CA ASP A 99 -44.45 13.14 -22.89
C ASP A 99 -43.02 13.64 -23.16
N PRO A 100 -42.50 13.44 -24.40
CA PRO A 100 -41.13 13.81 -24.75
C PRO A 100 -40.84 15.31 -24.60
N ASN A 101 -41.86 16.17 -24.75
CA ASN A 101 -41.69 17.63 -24.71
C ASN A 101 -41.35 18.13 -23.29
N ASN A 102 -41.83 17.44 -22.25
CA ASN A 102 -41.55 17.78 -20.86
C ASN A 102 -40.62 16.77 -20.17
N LEU A 103 -39.88 15.97 -20.95
CA LEU A 103 -39.12 14.82 -20.45
C LEU A 103 -38.12 15.19 -19.34
N LYS A 104 -37.38 16.29 -19.51
CA LYS A 104 -36.45 16.80 -18.49
C LYS A 104 -37.14 17.09 -17.16
N GLU A 105 -38.23 17.86 -17.19
CA GLU A 105 -38.96 18.26 -15.98
C GLU A 105 -39.66 17.05 -15.33
N ASN A 106 -40.21 16.16 -16.15
CA ASN A 106 -40.83 14.92 -15.68
C ASN A 106 -39.80 13.98 -15.04
N LEU A 107 -38.59 13.86 -15.60
CA LEU A 107 -37.50 13.08 -15.00
C LEU A 107 -37.06 13.68 -13.66
N LYS A 108 -36.90 15.01 -13.58
CA LYS A 108 -36.60 15.69 -12.31
C LYS A 108 -37.68 15.43 -11.26
N ASN A 109 -38.96 15.48 -11.65
CA ASN A 109 -40.07 15.13 -10.77
C ASN A 109 -39.99 13.66 -10.31
N TYR A 110 -39.73 12.74 -11.23
CA TYR A 110 -39.55 11.32 -10.92
C TYR A 110 -38.45 11.08 -9.88
N ILE A 111 -37.29 11.72 -10.06
CA ILE A 111 -36.16 11.64 -9.11
C ILE A 111 -36.54 12.26 -7.77
N ASN A 112 -37.19 13.43 -7.77
CA ASN A 112 -37.67 14.08 -6.55
C ASN A 112 -38.77 13.29 -5.81
N GLY A 113 -39.39 12.32 -6.47
CA GLY A 113 -40.34 11.41 -5.86
C GLY A 113 -39.71 10.32 -4.99
N PHE A 114 -38.39 10.10 -5.07
CA PHE A 114 -37.71 9.13 -4.20
C PHE A 114 -37.64 9.61 -2.74
N SER A 115 -37.49 8.67 -1.81
CA SER A 115 -37.19 8.93 -0.41
C SER A 115 -35.85 9.67 -0.25
N LYS A 116 -35.69 10.40 0.87
CA LYS A 116 -34.55 11.30 1.11
C LYS A 116 -33.19 10.62 0.98
N ASN A 117 -33.06 9.36 1.43
CA ASN A 117 -31.84 8.58 1.33
C ASN A 117 -31.44 8.29 -0.14
N VAL A 118 -32.38 7.83 -0.97
CA VAL A 118 -32.12 7.61 -2.41
C VAL A 118 -31.84 8.93 -3.12
N LYS A 119 -32.55 10.00 -2.78
CA LYS A 119 -32.27 11.32 -3.33
C LYS A 119 -30.84 11.77 -3.00
N SER A 120 -30.39 11.61 -1.76
CA SER A 120 -29.02 11.96 -1.35
C SER A 120 -27.96 11.18 -2.13
N ILE A 121 -28.22 9.91 -2.45
CA ILE A 121 -27.34 9.09 -3.32
C ILE A 121 -27.25 9.71 -4.71
N ILE A 122 -28.39 10.01 -5.33
CA ILE A 122 -28.43 10.58 -6.69
C ILE A 122 -27.79 11.98 -6.73
N ASP A 123 -28.03 12.81 -5.70
CA ASP A 123 -27.47 14.15 -5.58
C ASP A 123 -25.94 14.10 -5.46
N SER A 124 -25.39 13.12 -4.71
CA SER A 124 -23.93 12.92 -4.57
C SER A 124 -23.22 12.53 -5.88
N LEU A 125 -23.98 12.05 -6.87
CA LEU A 125 -23.50 11.74 -8.21
C LEU A 125 -23.68 12.91 -9.19
N GLU A 126 -24.13 14.08 -8.72
CA GLU A 126 -24.30 15.31 -9.49
C GLU A 126 -25.19 15.17 -10.75
N PHE A 127 -26.09 14.19 -10.78
CA PHE A 127 -26.79 13.78 -12.00
C PHE A 127 -27.71 14.84 -12.61
N GLU A 128 -28.18 15.83 -11.84
CA GLU A 128 -29.02 16.90 -12.37
C GLU A 128 -28.33 17.71 -13.48
N LYS A 129 -27.01 17.92 -13.37
CA LYS A 129 -26.21 18.60 -14.41
C LYS A 129 -26.23 17.80 -15.71
N GLU A 130 -26.14 16.48 -15.61
CA GLU A 130 -26.11 15.58 -16.76
C GLU A 130 -27.48 15.44 -17.43
N ILE A 131 -28.58 15.50 -16.66
CA ILE A 131 -29.93 15.60 -17.23
C ILE A 131 -30.05 16.84 -18.12
N ILE A 132 -29.61 18.01 -17.64
CA ILE A 132 -29.67 19.27 -18.40
C ILE A 132 -28.79 19.18 -19.66
N LYS A 133 -27.59 18.61 -19.54
CA LYS A 133 -26.66 18.46 -20.66
C LYS A 133 -27.19 17.49 -21.72
N MET A 134 -27.76 16.35 -21.32
CA MET A 134 -28.39 15.38 -22.23
C MET A 134 -29.60 15.97 -22.95
N ASP A 135 -30.43 16.75 -22.26
CA ASP A 135 -31.61 17.41 -22.82
C ASP A 135 -31.21 18.41 -23.92
N LYS A 136 -30.27 19.32 -23.61
CA LYS A 136 -29.75 20.32 -24.57
C LYS A 136 -29.14 19.71 -25.82
N ASN A 137 -28.63 18.48 -25.74
CA ASN A 137 -27.94 17.80 -26.82
C ASN A 137 -28.75 16.65 -27.45
N ASN A 138 -30.07 16.60 -27.21
CA ASN A 138 -30.98 15.58 -27.78
C ASN A 138 -30.55 14.13 -27.48
N ARG A 139 -29.97 13.87 -26.31
CA ARG A 139 -29.57 12.53 -25.84
C ARG A 139 -30.53 11.92 -24.83
N LEU A 140 -31.25 12.76 -24.07
CA LEU A 140 -32.03 12.34 -22.90
C LEU A 140 -33.06 11.25 -23.21
N TYR A 141 -33.89 11.44 -24.24
CA TYR A 141 -34.92 10.46 -24.63
C TYR A 141 -34.34 9.08 -24.94
N GLY A 142 -33.27 9.03 -25.74
CA GLY A 142 -32.64 7.76 -26.12
C GLY A 142 -32.05 7.01 -24.94
N VAL A 143 -31.45 7.73 -23.99
CA VAL A 143 -30.88 7.15 -22.77
C VAL A 143 -31.99 6.58 -21.87
N ILE A 144 -33.03 7.36 -21.57
CA ILE A 144 -34.15 6.91 -20.72
C ILE A 144 -34.84 5.70 -21.34
N LYS A 145 -35.08 5.72 -22.66
CA LYS A 145 -35.70 4.61 -23.38
C LYS A 145 -34.92 3.32 -23.17
N LYS A 146 -33.63 3.32 -23.48
CA LYS A 146 -32.82 2.09 -23.35
C LYS A 146 -32.70 1.61 -21.90
N PHE A 147 -32.59 2.51 -20.92
CA PHE A 147 -32.57 2.11 -19.50
C PHE A 147 -33.91 1.54 -19.02
N SER A 148 -35.04 2.04 -19.53
CA SER A 148 -36.38 1.52 -19.18
C SER A 148 -36.61 0.07 -19.61
N GLU A 149 -35.83 -0.42 -20.58
CA GLU A 149 -35.89 -1.77 -21.13
C GLU A 149 -34.93 -2.75 -20.42
N LEU A 150 -33.99 -2.26 -19.62
CA LEU A 150 -32.97 -3.07 -18.94
C LEU A 150 -33.56 -3.70 -17.66
N ASP A 151 -33.52 -5.03 -17.52
CA ASP A 151 -33.91 -5.67 -16.27
C ASP A 151 -32.76 -5.63 -15.26
N LEU A 152 -32.98 -4.93 -14.15
CA LEU A 152 -32.10 -4.90 -12.99
C LEU A 152 -32.86 -5.27 -11.72
N ASN A 153 -33.85 -6.16 -11.78
CA ASN A 153 -34.59 -6.58 -10.59
C ASN A 153 -33.67 -7.35 -9.62
N PRO A 154 -33.69 -7.06 -8.29
CA PRO A 154 -32.90 -7.81 -7.32
C PRO A 154 -33.15 -9.33 -7.30
N ASN A 155 -34.32 -9.78 -7.79
CA ASN A 155 -34.65 -11.20 -7.88
C ASN A 155 -34.09 -11.90 -9.13
N THR A 156 -33.80 -11.15 -10.20
CA THR A 156 -33.24 -11.71 -11.46
C THR A 156 -31.74 -11.46 -11.57
N ILE A 157 -31.28 -10.30 -11.09
CA ILE A 157 -29.88 -9.91 -10.96
C ILE A 157 -29.62 -9.75 -9.46
N ASP A 158 -29.01 -10.74 -8.82
CA ASP A 158 -28.67 -10.62 -7.40
C ASP A 158 -27.61 -9.53 -7.14
N GLY A 159 -27.33 -9.24 -5.86
CA GLY A 159 -26.35 -8.22 -5.48
C GLY A 159 -24.93 -8.55 -5.97
N MET A 160 -24.58 -9.83 -6.11
CA MET A 160 -23.27 -10.25 -6.59
C MET A 160 -23.13 -9.96 -8.08
N LYS A 161 -24.09 -10.39 -8.90
CA LYS A 161 -24.18 -10.12 -10.34
C LYS A 161 -24.25 -8.61 -10.60
N MET A 162 -25.00 -7.86 -9.79
CA MET A 162 -25.05 -6.39 -9.87
C MET A 162 -23.69 -5.74 -9.57
N GLY A 163 -22.99 -6.24 -8.55
CA GLY A 163 -21.64 -5.80 -8.23
C GLY A 163 -20.66 -6.00 -9.39
N TYR A 164 -20.69 -7.16 -10.05
CA TYR A 164 -19.90 -7.41 -11.28
C TYR A 164 -20.28 -6.48 -12.42
N MET A 165 -21.58 -6.19 -12.59
CA MET A 165 -22.01 -5.23 -13.62
C MET A 165 -21.43 -3.84 -13.35
N PHE A 166 -21.53 -3.32 -12.12
CA PHE A 166 -20.94 -2.02 -11.77
C PHE A 166 -19.42 -2.01 -11.93
N GLU A 167 -18.75 -3.08 -11.51
CA GLU A 167 -17.31 -3.26 -11.71
C GLU A 167 -16.93 -3.17 -13.19
N GLU A 168 -17.60 -3.93 -14.06
CA GLU A 168 -17.34 -3.91 -15.50
C GLU A 168 -17.67 -2.56 -16.14
N ILE A 169 -18.74 -1.90 -15.69
CA ILE A 169 -19.11 -0.55 -16.12
C ILE A 169 -18.01 0.45 -15.78
N ILE A 170 -17.59 0.50 -14.52
CA ILE A 170 -16.53 1.42 -14.06
C ILE A 170 -15.23 1.09 -14.76
N ARG A 171 -14.84 -0.19 -14.81
CA ARG A 171 -13.59 -0.66 -15.42
C ARG A 171 -13.43 -0.15 -16.84
N LYS A 172 -14.40 -0.35 -17.74
CA LYS A 172 -14.23 0.11 -19.13
C LYS A 172 -14.24 1.64 -19.25
N PHE A 173 -14.85 2.38 -18.32
CA PHE A 173 -14.76 3.85 -18.31
C PHE A 173 -13.48 4.37 -17.64
N SER A 174 -12.82 3.52 -16.84
CA SER A 174 -11.59 3.82 -16.11
C SER A 174 -10.33 3.14 -16.69
N GLU A 175 -10.38 2.50 -17.86
CA GLU A 175 -9.20 1.86 -18.50
C GLU A 175 -8.02 2.83 -18.73
N ASN A 176 -8.25 4.14 -18.64
CA ASN A 176 -7.24 5.20 -18.73
C ASN A 176 -7.00 5.98 -17.41
N ALA A 177 -7.56 5.54 -16.28
CA ALA A 177 -7.39 6.21 -14.98
C ALA A 177 -6.09 5.78 -14.27
N ASP A 178 -5.54 6.69 -13.45
CA ASP A 178 -4.31 6.45 -12.70
C ASP A 178 -4.44 5.30 -11.69
N ALA A 179 -3.31 4.63 -11.41
CA ALA A 179 -3.25 3.56 -10.43
C ALA A 179 -3.38 4.13 -9.00
N GLY A 180 -4.47 3.81 -8.32
CA GLY A 180 -4.65 4.20 -6.91
C GLY A 180 -6.07 3.98 -6.42
N ASP A 181 -7.05 4.22 -7.31
CA ASP A 181 -8.45 3.89 -7.09
C ASP A 181 -8.85 2.83 -8.12
N HIS A 182 -9.49 1.75 -7.66
CA HIS A 182 -10.41 0.85 -8.39
C HIS A 182 -10.21 -0.64 -8.11
N TYR A 183 -11.37 -1.25 -7.86
CA TYR A 183 -11.79 -2.64 -7.72
C TYR A 183 -10.77 -3.75 -7.43
N THR A 184 -10.99 -4.41 -6.29
CA THR A 184 -10.42 -5.71 -5.98
C THR A 184 -11.15 -6.80 -6.77
N PRO A 185 -10.46 -7.59 -7.60
CA PRO A 185 -11.08 -8.69 -8.34
C PRO A 185 -11.85 -9.62 -7.41
N ARG A 186 -13.03 -10.06 -7.84
CA ARG A 186 -13.96 -10.82 -7.00
C ARG A 186 -13.42 -12.16 -6.55
N GLU A 187 -12.61 -12.80 -7.37
CA GLU A 187 -11.89 -14.03 -7.01
C GLU A 187 -10.89 -13.80 -5.88
N VAL A 188 -10.26 -12.62 -5.80
CA VAL A 188 -9.39 -12.23 -4.69
C VAL A 188 -10.21 -11.98 -3.44
N ILE A 189 -11.33 -11.26 -3.55
CA ILE A 189 -12.26 -11.05 -2.42
C ILE A 189 -12.72 -12.40 -1.85
N ARG A 190 -13.15 -13.33 -2.71
CA ARG A 190 -13.58 -14.68 -2.32
C ARG A 190 -12.49 -15.47 -1.64
N LEU A 191 -11.26 -15.41 -2.15
CA LEU A 191 -10.11 -16.02 -1.50
C LEU A 191 -9.95 -15.49 -0.07
N LEU A 192 -9.93 -14.17 0.12
CA LEU A 192 -9.74 -13.57 1.44
C LEU A 192 -10.89 -13.91 2.40
N VAL A 193 -12.13 -13.89 1.92
CA VAL A 193 -13.30 -14.30 2.72
C VAL A 193 -13.19 -15.77 3.13
N ASN A 194 -12.79 -16.67 2.22
CA ASN A 194 -12.59 -18.09 2.54
C ASN A 194 -11.50 -18.27 3.61
N ILE A 195 -10.37 -17.56 3.48
CA ILE A 195 -9.27 -17.59 4.45
C ILE A 195 -9.73 -17.08 5.83
N LEU A 196 -10.47 -15.97 5.87
CA LEU A 196 -10.98 -15.39 7.12
C LEU A 196 -11.94 -16.33 7.85
N LEU A 197 -12.75 -17.09 7.11
CA LEU A 197 -13.76 -18.01 7.64
C LEU A 197 -13.25 -19.45 7.86
N ALA A 198 -12.07 -19.79 7.34
CA ALA A 198 -11.52 -21.15 7.41
C ALA A 198 -11.13 -21.56 8.84
N GLU A 199 -10.64 -20.62 9.65
CA GLU A 199 -10.21 -20.85 11.03
C GLU A 199 -10.66 -19.73 11.95
N GLY A 200 -10.73 -20.01 13.26
CA GLY A 200 -11.04 -18.99 14.26
C GLY A 200 -12.42 -18.35 14.09
N SER A 201 -13.39 -19.05 13.47
CA SER A 201 -14.74 -18.56 13.14
C SER A 201 -15.88 -19.38 13.76
N ASN A 202 -15.58 -20.23 14.73
CA ASN A 202 -16.58 -21.13 15.34
C ASN A 202 -17.79 -20.38 15.93
N ASP A 203 -17.56 -19.17 16.45
CA ASP A 203 -18.60 -18.31 17.00
C ASP A 203 -19.56 -17.76 15.94
N LEU A 204 -19.15 -17.70 14.66
CA LEU A 204 -19.99 -17.21 13.57
C LEU A 204 -21.16 -18.15 13.25
N TYR A 205 -21.08 -19.41 13.67
CA TYR A 205 -22.11 -20.42 13.45
C TYR A 205 -23.18 -20.45 14.56
N GLU A 206 -23.01 -19.65 15.63
CA GLU A 206 -23.99 -19.59 16.71
C GLU A 206 -25.33 -19.01 16.21
N PRO A 207 -26.49 -19.61 16.56
CA PRO A 207 -27.78 -19.08 16.16
C PRO A 207 -28.01 -17.65 16.63
N GLY A 208 -28.38 -16.76 15.72
CA GLY A 208 -28.63 -15.35 16.04
C GLY A 208 -27.37 -14.53 16.35
N LYS A 209 -26.16 -15.05 16.05
CA LYS A 209 -24.91 -14.33 16.24
C LYS A 209 -24.93 -12.99 15.53
N VAL A 210 -24.58 -11.92 16.24
CA VAL A 210 -24.29 -10.62 15.64
C VAL A 210 -22.85 -10.61 15.11
N VAL A 211 -22.67 -10.32 13.84
CA VAL A 211 -21.36 -10.29 13.17
C VAL A 211 -21.12 -8.90 12.58
N THR A 212 -20.13 -8.19 13.11
CA THR A 212 -19.71 -6.87 12.60
C THR A 212 -18.60 -7.04 11.57
N VAL A 213 -18.77 -6.47 10.38
CA VAL A 213 -17.79 -6.53 9.29
C VAL A 213 -17.41 -5.12 8.88
N LEU A 214 -16.12 -4.81 8.88
CA LEU A 214 -15.59 -3.52 8.44
C LEU A 214 -14.75 -3.64 7.18
N ASP A 215 -14.98 -2.70 6.27
CA ASP A 215 -14.04 -2.33 5.21
C ASP A 215 -13.78 -0.82 5.31
N MET A 216 -12.57 -0.47 5.75
CA MET A 216 -12.19 0.93 6.01
C MET A 216 -11.74 1.70 4.76
N ALA A 217 -11.84 1.10 3.58
CA ALA A 217 -11.63 1.71 2.28
C ALA A 217 -12.56 1.03 1.26
N CYS A 218 -13.86 1.11 1.53
CA CYS A 218 -14.80 0.11 1.03
C CYS A 218 -15.09 0.16 -0.48
N GLY A 219 -14.67 1.23 -1.16
CA GLY A 219 -14.96 1.44 -2.57
C GLY A 219 -16.46 1.32 -2.81
N SER A 220 -16.82 0.46 -3.75
CA SER A 220 -18.22 0.15 -4.10
C SER A 220 -18.91 -0.85 -3.17
N GLY A 221 -18.27 -1.27 -2.07
CA GLY A 221 -18.84 -2.22 -1.10
C GLY A 221 -18.64 -3.69 -1.46
N GLY A 222 -17.77 -4.00 -2.44
CA GLY A 222 -17.59 -5.35 -2.96
C GLY A 222 -17.20 -6.38 -1.89
N MET A 223 -16.25 -6.04 -1.02
CA MET A 223 -15.78 -6.93 0.06
C MET A 223 -16.86 -7.12 1.12
N LEU A 224 -17.56 -6.05 1.51
CA LEU A 224 -18.68 -6.10 2.47
C LEU A 224 -19.78 -7.05 1.98
N SER A 225 -20.22 -6.88 0.72
CA SER A 225 -21.29 -7.69 0.15
C SER A 225 -20.89 -9.17 -0.01
N SER A 226 -19.67 -9.46 -0.45
CA SER A 226 -19.19 -10.84 -0.56
C SER A 226 -19.04 -11.53 0.80
N THR A 227 -18.58 -10.79 1.81
CA THR A 227 -18.47 -11.30 3.19
C THR A 227 -19.85 -11.59 3.78
N TYR A 228 -20.81 -10.68 3.59
CA TYR A 228 -22.21 -10.87 4.01
C TYR A 228 -22.81 -12.14 3.41
N ASP A 229 -22.69 -12.33 2.09
CA ASP A 229 -23.28 -13.46 1.38
C ASP A 229 -22.62 -14.78 1.84
N ALA A 230 -21.30 -14.81 2.03
CA ALA A 230 -20.58 -15.98 2.51
C ALA A 230 -21.01 -16.41 3.93
N ILE A 231 -21.11 -15.47 4.86
CA ILE A 231 -21.55 -15.76 6.24
C ILE A 231 -23.03 -16.19 6.24
N LYS A 232 -23.90 -15.51 5.49
CA LYS A 232 -25.33 -15.88 5.42
C LYS A 232 -25.57 -17.28 4.88
N ARG A 233 -24.78 -17.72 3.90
CA ARG A 233 -24.87 -19.09 3.36
C ARG A 233 -24.54 -20.15 4.42
N GLN A 234 -23.66 -19.83 5.36
CA GLN A 234 -23.27 -20.75 6.44
C GLN A 234 -24.16 -20.64 7.68
N ASN A 235 -24.65 -19.44 7.99
CA ASN A 235 -25.53 -19.17 9.11
C ASN A 235 -26.64 -18.20 8.69
N LEU A 236 -27.76 -18.76 8.22
CA LEU A 236 -28.94 -17.98 7.81
C LEU A 236 -29.48 -17.08 8.94
N SER A 237 -29.30 -17.50 10.20
CA SER A 237 -29.79 -16.79 11.38
C SER A 237 -28.88 -15.67 11.87
N ALA A 238 -27.64 -15.56 11.36
CA ALA A 238 -26.70 -14.52 11.79
C ALA A 238 -27.23 -13.12 11.48
N GLU A 239 -27.11 -12.18 12.41
CA GLU A 239 -27.37 -10.76 12.18
C GLU A 239 -26.04 -10.09 11.77
N ILE A 240 -25.86 -9.86 10.47
CA ILE A 240 -24.65 -9.26 9.95
C ILE A 240 -24.84 -7.75 9.84
N ARG A 241 -23.90 -6.99 10.39
CA ARG A 241 -23.84 -5.53 10.31
C ARG A 241 -22.60 -5.13 9.54
N LEU A 242 -22.81 -4.48 8.40
CA LEU A 242 -21.74 -4.03 7.50
C LEU A 242 -21.38 -2.58 7.79
N TYR A 243 -20.09 -2.31 7.95
CA TYR A 243 -19.51 -0.99 8.21
C TYR A 243 -18.52 -0.66 7.09
N GLY A 244 -18.68 0.50 6.46
CA GLY A 244 -17.88 0.91 5.32
C GLY A 244 -17.47 2.37 5.43
N GLN A 245 -16.22 2.68 5.07
CA GLN A 245 -15.74 4.04 4.98
C GLN A 245 -15.08 4.28 3.62
N GLU A 246 -15.44 5.39 2.96
CA GLU A 246 -14.98 5.71 1.62
C GLU A 246 -14.81 7.23 1.44
N ILE A 247 -13.76 7.64 0.74
CA ILE A 247 -13.42 9.05 0.46
C ILE A 247 -13.86 9.49 -0.94
N ASN A 248 -14.03 8.54 -1.87
CA ASN A 248 -14.48 8.78 -3.23
C ASN A 248 -16.02 8.83 -3.30
N PRO A 249 -16.62 9.95 -3.73
CA PRO A 249 -18.07 10.13 -3.69
C PRO A 249 -18.84 9.19 -4.61
N GLU A 250 -18.30 8.86 -5.79
CA GLU A 250 -18.91 7.92 -6.73
C GLU A 250 -18.97 6.51 -6.12
N SER A 251 -17.84 6.05 -5.58
CA SER A 251 -17.72 4.72 -4.96
C SER A 251 -18.61 4.61 -3.72
N TYR A 252 -18.60 5.64 -2.87
CA TYR A 252 -19.47 5.75 -1.71
C TYR A 252 -20.95 5.63 -2.10
N ALA A 253 -21.41 6.36 -3.12
CA ALA A 253 -22.80 6.34 -3.57
C ALA A 253 -23.22 4.95 -4.06
N ILE A 254 -22.33 4.23 -4.77
CA ILE A 254 -22.57 2.86 -5.24
C ILE A 254 -22.66 1.89 -4.06
N CYS A 255 -21.71 1.97 -3.12
CA CYS A 255 -21.74 1.17 -1.90
C CYS A 255 -23.04 1.39 -1.12
N LEU A 256 -23.40 2.65 -0.89
CA LEU A 256 -24.61 3.03 -0.16
C LEU A 256 -25.88 2.51 -0.84
N ALA A 257 -25.95 2.53 -2.17
CA ALA A 257 -27.07 1.99 -2.92
C ALA A 257 -27.19 0.46 -2.76
N ASP A 258 -26.09 -0.27 -2.86
CA ASP A 258 -26.08 -1.73 -2.68
C ASP A 258 -26.50 -2.13 -1.26
N MET A 259 -25.95 -1.45 -0.24
CA MET A 259 -26.31 -1.66 1.16
C MET A 259 -27.80 -1.40 1.42
N LEU A 260 -28.34 -0.33 0.85
CA LEU A 260 -29.75 0.02 1.00
C LEU A 260 -30.69 -1.03 0.39
N ILE A 261 -30.31 -1.61 -0.76
CA ILE A 261 -31.06 -2.69 -1.42
C ILE A 261 -31.00 -3.98 -0.60
N LYS A 262 -29.83 -4.29 -0.01
CA LYS A 262 -29.64 -5.43 0.90
C LYS A 262 -30.28 -5.25 2.28
N GLY A 263 -30.96 -4.12 2.52
CA GLY A 263 -31.63 -3.83 3.79
C GLY A 263 -30.66 -3.57 4.95
N GLN A 264 -29.42 -3.22 4.65
CA GLN A 264 -28.41 -2.85 5.64
C GLN A 264 -28.64 -1.43 6.16
N ASP A 265 -28.09 -1.15 7.34
CA ASP A 265 -28.15 0.20 7.89
C ASP A 265 -27.18 1.13 7.13
N THR A 266 -27.74 2.06 6.37
CA THR A 266 -26.98 3.04 5.59
C THR A 266 -26.17 4.00 6.46
N GLU A 267 -26.52 4.15 7.74
CA GLU A 267 -25.70 4.93 8.68
C GLU A 267 -24.37 4.24 8.99
N ASN A 268 -24.19 2.98 8.63
CA ASN A 268 -22.90 2.31 8.79
C ASN A 268 -21.99 2.48 7.56
N ILE A 269 -22.40 3.24 6.54
CA ILE A 269 -21.55 3.62 5.40
C ILE A 269 -21.24 5.11 5.49
N ARG A 270 -19.97 5.47 5.56
CA ARG A 270 -19.53 6.82 5.91
C ARG A 270 -18.62 7.42 4.84
N PHE A 271 -19.00 8.59 4.36
CA PHE A 271 -18.19 9.40 3.44
C PHE A 271 -17.13 10.18 4.26
N GLN A 272 -15.95 9.59 4.42
CA GLN A 272 -14.90 10.14 5.28
C GLN A 272 -13.53 9.56 4.92
N ASP A 273 -12.49 10.39 4.96
CA ASP A 273 -11.10 9.92 4.90
C ASP A 273 -10.73 9.16 6.19
N THR A 274 -10.37 7.89 6.03
CA THR A 274 -10.00 6.97 7.13
C THR A 274 -8.80 7.47 7.91
N MET A 275 -7.80 8.08 7.29
CA MET A 275 -6.65 8.63 8.01
C MET A 275 -7.00 9.94 8.73
N LYS A 276 -8.01 10.67 8.25
CA LYS A 276 -8.46 11.91 8.90
C LYS A 276 -9.35 11.67 10.12
N ALA A 277 -10.27 10.69 10.07
CA ALA A 277 -11.02 10.24 11.23
C ALA A 277 -11.57 8.82 11.08
N ASP A 278 -11.58 8.07 12.18
CA ASP A 278 -12.32 6.81 12.31
C ASP A 278 -13.82 7.10 12.48
N ALA A 279 -14.62 6.78 11.47
CA ALA A 279 -16.07 7.00 11.52
C ALA A 279 -16.80 6.03 12.49
N PHE A 280 -16.12 5.00 12.98
CA PHE A 280 -16.67 3.94 13.83
C PHE A 280 -15.89 3.74 15.13
N SER A 281 -15.28 4.81 15.68
CA SER A 281 -14.37 4.77 16.85
C SER A 281 -14.77 3.93 18.08
N LYS A 282 -16.06 3.62 18.26
CA LYS A 282 -16.58 2.85 19.41
C LYS A 282 -16.95 1.40 19.09
N GLU A 283 -16.91 1.01 17.81
CA GLU A 283 -17.34 -0.30 17.34
C GLU A 283 -16.15 -1.23 17.14
N ASP A 284 -16.15 -2.37 17.80
CA ASP A 284 -15.22 -3.45 17.54
C ASP A 284 -15.76 -4.36 16.41
N MET A 285 -14.85 -4.82 15.57
CA MET A 285 -15.16 -5.49 14.31
C MET A 285 -14.75 -6.95 14.39
N ARG A 286 -15.72 -7.85 14.19
CA ARG A 286 -15.46 -9.28 14.18
C ARG A 286 -14.61 -9.70 12.98
N ILE A 287 -14.86 -9.06 11.83
CA ILE A 287 -14.09 -9.23 10.60
C ILE A 287 -13.70 -7.85 10.07
N VAL A 288 -12.43 -7.67 9.73
CA VAL A 288 -11.96 -6.52 8.95
C VAL A 288 -11.41 -7.04 7.63
N ILE A 289 -11.88 -6.51 6.50
CA ILE A 289 -11.39 -6.90 5.18
C ILE A 289 -11.27 -5.64 4.33
N ALA A 290 -10.09 -5.36 3.80
CA ALA A 290 -9.86 -4.12 3.07
C ALA A 290 -8.76 -4.25 2.02
N ASN A 291 -8.90 -3.47 0.96
CA ASN A 291 -7.85 -3.17 -0.01
C ASN A 291 -7.58 -1.66 0.00
N PRO A 292 -6.80 -1.17 0.97
CA PRO A 292 -6.45 0.25 1.04
C PRO A 292 -5.60 0.70 -0.16
N PRO A 293 -5.54 2.01 -0.45
CA PRO A 293 -4.76 2.53 -1.57
C PRO A 293 -3.25 2.30 -1.36
N PHE A 294 -2.54 2.00 -2.45
CA PHE A 294 -1.12 1.66 -2.41
C PHE A 294 -0.24 2.90 -2.59
N GLY A 295 0.81 3.03 -1.77
CA GLY A 295 1.84 4.05 -1.94
C GLY A 295 1.34 5.50 -1.80
N THR A 296 0.19 5.71 -1.15
CA THR A 296 -0.35 7.04 -0.92
C THR A 296 0.34 7.70 0.28
N PRO A 297 0.83 8.94 0.15
CA PRO A 297 1.43 9.67 1.26
C PRO A 297 0.38 10.11 2.27
N TRP A 298 0.67 9.95 3.56
CA TRP A 298 -0.15 10.51 4.65
C TRP A 298 0.40 11.84 5.19
N GLY A 299 1.62 12.22 4.80
CA GLY A 299 2.19 13.53 5.11
C GLY A 299 3.15 14.06 4.06
N GLY A 300 3.60 15.30 4.25
CA GLY A 300 4.40 16.04 3.28
C GLY A 300 3.57 16.73 2.20
N LYS A 301 4.26 17.30 1.20
CA LYS A 301 3.66 18.17 0.17
C LYS A 301 2.63 17.47 -0.73
N ASP A 302 2.69 16.13 -0.81
CA ASP A 302 1.88 15.30 -1.70
C ASP A 302 0.69 14.66 -0.95
N ALA A 303 0.56 14.88 0.35
CA ALA A 303 -0.55 14.38 1.16
C ALA A 303 -1.75 15.32 1.15
N ALA A 304 -2.95 14.75 1.34
CA ALA A 304 -4.19 15.52 1.40
C ALA A 304 -4.28 16.41 2.65
N ASP A 305 -4.95 17.56 2.51
CA ASP A 305 -5.03 18.58 3.55
C ASP A 305 -5.63 18.06 4.87
N GLY A 306 -4.84 18.23 5.93
CA GLY A 306 -5.20 17.89 7.30
C GLY A 306 -5.04 16.40 7.67
N VAL A 307 -4.62 15.53 6.74
CA VAL A 307 -4.33 14.12 7.05
C VAL A 307 -3.14 14.00 7.99
N GLU A 308 -2.02 14.67 7.66
CA GLU A 308 -0.80 14.63 8.48
C GLU A 308 -1.07 15.10 9.92
N ASP A 309 -1.76 16.24 10.06
CA ASP A 309 -2.10 16.81 11.36
C ASP A 309 -3.01 15.88 12.17
N ALA A 310 -4.00 15.25 11.53
CA ALA A 310 -4.90 14.30 12.19
C ALA A 310 -4.13 13.07 12.70
N VAL A 311 -3.29 12.47 11.85
CA VAL A 311 -2.48 11.30 12.20
C VAL A 311 -1.49 11.63 13.33
N ILE A 312 -0.74 12.73 13.23
CA ILE A 312 0.24 13.15 14.27
C ILE A 312 -0.47 13.50 15.58
N LYS A 313 -1.65 14.12 15.52
CA LYS A 313 -2.41 14.45 16.72
C LYS A 313 -2.89 13.18 17.41
N GLU A 314 -3.42 12.23 16.66
CA GLU A 314 -3.93 10.98 17.20
C GLU A 314 -2.82 10.06 17.71
N SER A 315 -1.66 10.03 17.06
CA SER A 315 -0.52 9.21 17.49
C SER A 315 0.03 9.61 18.87
N LYS A 316 -0.30 10.81 19.35
CA LYS A 316 0.08 11.30 20.68
C LYS A 316 -0.92 10.92 21.77
N ASN A 317 -2.08 10.37 21.42
CA ASN A 317 -3.07 9.93 22.39
C ASN A 317 -2.61 8.65 23.08
N TYR A 318 -2.99 8.48 24.35
CA TYR A 318 -2.72 7.25 25.10
C TYR A 318 -3.41 6.03 24.48
N ILE A 319 -4.64 6.22 24.00
CA ILE A 319 -5.37 5.25 23.18
C ILE A 319 -5.34 5.80 21.77
N SER A 320 -4.57 5.15 20.90
CA SER A 320 -4.36 5.57 19.51
C SER A 320 -4.58 4.39 18.58
N ARG A 321 -5.03 4.66 17.35
CA ARG A 321 -5.00 3.67 16.26
C ARG A 321 -3.57 3.29 15.87
N PHE A 322 -2.56 4.07 16.25
CA PHE A 322 -1.16 3.90 15.82
C PHE A 322 -0.22 3.60 17.01
N PRO A 323 -0.44 2.50 17.75
CA PRO A 323 0.30 2.20 18.98
C PRO A 323 1.79 1.94 18.75
N ALA A 324 2.19 1.52 17.54
CA ALA A 324 3.58 1.23 17.20
C ALA A 324 4.32 2.44 16.58
N GLY A 325 3.69 3.62 16.61
CA GLY A 325 4.20 4.82 15.96
C GLY A 325 3.81 4.92 14.49
N LEU A 326 4.49 5.82 13.78
CA LEU A 326 4.14 6.23 12.42
C LEU A 326 5.25 5.82 11.44
N PRO A 327 4.92 5.29 10.24
CA PRO A 327 5.91 5.01 9.20
C PRO A 327 6.42 6.31 8.56
N ALA A 328 7.28 6.24 7.55
CA ALA A 328 7.60 7.40 6.74
C ALA A 328 6.33 8.02 6.11
N LYS A 329 6.36 9.34 5.91
CA LYS A 329 5.21 10.11 5.42
C LYS A 329 4.71 9.71 4.03
N SER A 330 5.55 9.04 3.24
CA SER A 330 5.31 8.70 1.84
C SER A 330 4.39 7.50 1.62
N ASP A 331 4.11 6.68 2.64
CA ASP A 331 3.27 5.48 2.49
C ASP A 331 2.39 5.27 3.74
N MET A 332 1.08 5.21 3.53
CA MET A 332 0.08 5.03 4.60
C MET A 332 -0.38 3.59 4.80
N GLN A 333 0.12 2.60 4.05
CA GLN A 333 -0.35 1.21 4.15
C GLN A 333 -0.19 0.62 5.56
N LEU A 334 0.93 0.89 6.23
CA LEU A 334 1.13 0.44 7.62
C LEU A 334 0.22 1.17 8.62
N LEU A 335 -0.28 2.37 8.30
CA LEU A 335 -1.31 3.03 9.12
C LEU A 335 -2.67 2.34 8.95
N PHE A 336 -3.03 1.92 7.73
CA PHE A 336 -4.24 1.11 7.51
C PHE A 336 -4.16 -0.25 8.22
N MET A 337 -3.01 -0.91 8.23
CA MET A 337 -2.83 -2.16 8.98
C MET A 337 -3.01 -1.93 10.49
N GLN A 338 -2.37 -0.90 11.06
CA GLN A 338 -2.57 -0.56 12.47
C GLN A 338 -4.04 -0.20 12.79
N HIS A 339 -4.73 0.51 11.88
CA HIS A 339 -6.16 0.77 12.03
C HIS A 339 -6.98 -0.52 12.05
N ALA A 340 -6.73 -1.47 11.15
CA ALA A 340 -7.42 -2.76 11.14
C ALA A 340 -7.24 -3.51 12.46
N LEU A 341 -6.01 -3.58 12.97
CA LEU A 341 -5.69 -4.20 14.26
C LEU A 341 -6.39 -3.50 15.43
N TYR A 342 -6.45 -2.17 15.41
CA TYR A 342 -7.18 -1.39 16.41
C TYR A 342 -8.68 -1.71 16.40
N LYS A 343 -9.27 -1.91 15.22
CA LYS A 343 -10.71 -2.19 15.03
C LYS A 343 -11.10 -3.63 15.32
N MET A 344 -10.17 -4.58 15.30
CA MET A 344 -10.49 -5.98 15.57
C MET A 344 -11.06 -6.15 16.98
N ASP A 345 -12.15 -6.92 17.06
CA ASP A 345 -12.67 -7.48 18.31
C ASP A 345 -11.53 -8.15 19.09
N LYS A 346 -11.43 -7.83 20.37
CA LYS A 346 -10.26 -8.19 21.20
C LYS A 346 -10.15 -9.68 21.48
N LYS A 347 -11.23 -10.44 21.32
CA LYS A 347 -11.25 -11.87 21.60
C LYS A 347 -11.18 -12.67 20.33
N ASP A 348 -12.09 -12.42 19.39
CA ASP A 348 -12.31 -13.27 18.21
C ASP A 348 -11.98 -12.54 16.90
N GLY A 349 -11.63 -11.26 16.93
CA GLY A 349 -11.39 -10.44 15.74
C GLY A 349 -10.35 -11.02 14.78
N ARG A 350 -10.64 -10.90 13.48
CA ARG A 350 -9.76 -11.35 12.37
C ARG A 350 -9.73 -10.28 11.28
N ALA A 351 -8.60 -10.14 10.59
CA ALA A 351 -8.48 -9.19 9.50
C ALA A 351 -7.73 -9.75 8.29
N ALA A 352 -8.13 -9.34 7.08
CA ALA A 352 -7.41 -9.63 5.84
C ALA A 352 -7.18 -8.32 5.07
N ILE A 353 -5.93 -7.88 5.02
CA ILE A 353 -5.53 -6.59 4.43
C ILE A 353 -4.66 -6.85 3.21
N ILE A 354 -5.07 -6.30 2.06
CA ILE A 354 -4.26 -6.32 0.84
C ILE A 354 -3.23 -5.20 0.89
N CYS A 355 -1.99 -5.49 0.49
CA CYS A 355 -0.93 -4.50 0.35
C CYS A 355 -0.01 -4.82 -0.83
N ASN A 356 0.80 -3.83 -1.22
CA ASN A 356 1.95 -4.07 -2.09
C ASN A 356 3.13 -4.65 -1.27
N GLY A 357 4.33 -4.73 -1.86
CA GLY A 357 5.52 -5.22 -1.17
C GLY A 357 6.12 -4.29 -0.10
N SER A 358 5.75 -3.00 -0.06
CA SER A 358 6.36 -2.00 0.83
C SER A 358 6.27 -2.39 2.32
N PRO A 359 5.10 -2.81 2.85
CA PRO A 359 4.98 -3.26 4.24
C PRO A 359 5.87 -4.45 4.63
N LEU A 360 6.43 -5.21 3.69
CA LEU A 360 7.21 -6.41 4.01
C LEU A 360 8.62 -6.10 4.54
N PHE A 361 9.31 -5.10 3.98
CA PHE A 361 10.76 -4.95 4.20
C PHE A 361 11.25 -3.50 4.25
N THR A 362 10.41 -2.50 4.01
CA THR A 362 10.87 -1.10 3.99
C THR A 362 11.36 -0.64 5.37
N GLY A 363 12.41 0.18 5.38
CA GLY A 363 12.92 0.81 6.59
C GLY A 363 14.10 0.07 7.25
N ASN A 364 14.86 0.78 8.09
CA ASN A 364 15.95 0.21 8.89
C ASN A 364 15.45 -0.23 10.27
N THR A 365 16.32 -0.80 11.11
CA THR A 365 15.93 -1.31 12.44
C THR A 365 15.16 -0.29 13.26
N THR A 366 15.54 0.98 13.24
CA THR A 366 14.94 2.05 14.04
C THR A 366 13.79 2.79 13.35
N SER A 367 13.45 2.46 12.10
CA SER A 367 12.42 3.18 11.35
C SER A 367 11.02 2.77 11.81
N GLY A 368 10.04 3.66 11.59
CA GLY A 368 8.66 3.40 11.97
C GLY A 368 8.08 2.15 11.32
N GLU A 369 8.42 1.88 10.07
CA GLU A 369 7.97 0.69 9.34
C GLU A 369 8.41 -0.61 10.01
N SER A 370 9.69 -0.67 10.37
CA SER A 370 10.28 -1.81 11.04
C SER A 370 9.72 -1.99 12.46
N GLN A 371 9.53 -0.89 13.19
CA GLN A 371 8.92 -0.92 14.53
C GLN A 371 7.45 -1.37 14.49
N ILE A 372 6.69 -1.00 13.46
CA ILE A 372 5.31 -1.47 13.27
C ILE A 372 5.30 -2.98 13.00
N ARG A 373 6.18 -3.50 12.13
CA ARG A 373 6.31 -4.95 11.91
C ARG A 373 6.70 -5.70 13.18
N LYS A 374 7.70 -5.20 13.90
CA LYS A 374 8.14 -5.74 15.20
C LYS A 374 6.97 -5.81 16.17
N TYR A 375 6.20 -4.72 16.32
CA TYR A 375 5.02 -4.69 17.18
C TYR A 375 4.00 -5.77 16.80
N MET A 376 3.74 -5.97 15.51
CA MET A 376 2.80 -7.01 15.05
C MET A 376 3.28 -8.43 15.36
N LEU A 377 4.60 -8.67 15.32
CA LEU A 377 5.21 -9.96 15.66
C LEU A 377 5.25 -10.21 17.18
N GLU A 378 5.66 -9.20 17.96
CA GLU A 378 5.74 -9.29 19.43
C GLU A 378 4.37 -9.52 20.08
N ASN A 379 3.31 -8.98 19.47
CA ASN A 379 1.93 -9.20 19.93
C ASN A 379 1.27 -10.42 19.28
N ASP A 380 2.02 -11.22 18.52
CA ASP A 380 1.54 -12.44 17.84
C ASP A 380 0.30 -12.22 16.95
N LEU A 381 0.20 -11.06 16.29
CA LEU A 381 -1.01 -10.64 15.56
C LEU A 381 -1.07 -11.19 14.14
N ILE A 382 0.08 -11.40 13.48
CA ILE A 382 0.16 -11.87 12.08
C ILE A 382 0.01 -13.39 12.06
N GLU A 383 -1.05 -13.90 11.47
CA GLU A 383 -1.32 -15.34 11.35
C GLU A 383 -0.73 -15.92 10.05
N ALA A 384 -0.88 -15.20 8.93
CA ALA A 384 -0.32 -15.59 7.65
C ALA A 384 -0.04 -14.40 6.73
N ILE A 385 0.89 -14.57 5.78
CA ILE A 385 1.12 -13.65 4.66
C ILE A 385 1.06 -14.46 3.36
N ILE A 386 0.17 -14.06 2.45
CA ILE A 386 -0.08 -14.77 1.18
C ILE A 386 0.41 -13.90 0.03
N ALA A 387 1.39 -14.37 -0.74
CA ALA A 387 1.79 -13.74 -1.99
C ALA A 387 0.87 -14.19 -3.13
N LEU A 388 0.20 -13.24 -3.77
CA LEU A 388 -0.75 -13.50 -4.85
C LEU A 388 -0.05 -13.41 -6.23
N PRO A 389 -0.57 -14.09 -7.26
CA PRO A 389 -0.09 -13.92 -8.63
C PRO A 389 -0.07 -12.45 -9.06
N THR A 390 1.00 -12.04 -9.75
CA THR A 390 1.05 -10.75 -10.45
C THR A 390 -0.07 -10.66 -11.48
N ASP A 391 -0.42 -9.45 -11.92
CA ASP A 391 -1.41 -9.26 -13.01
C ASP A 391 -2.80 -9.82 -12.70
N LEU A 392 -3.14 -10.01 -11.42
CA LEU A 392 -4.51 -10.27 -10.98
C LEU A 392 -5.36 -8.99 -10.95
N PHE A 393 -4.74 -7.85 -10.67
CA PHE A 393 -5.43 -6.57 -10.53
C PHE A 393 -5.50 -5.83 -11.86
N TYR A 394 -6.57 -5.05 -12.05
CA TYR A 394 -6.83 -4.36 -13.31
C TYR A 394 -5.83 -3.23 -13.62
N ASN A 395 -5.24 -2.62 -12.59
CA ASN A 395 -4.45 -1.38 -12.75
C ASN A 395 -2.95 -1.57 -12.47
N THR A 396 -2.54 -2.75 -11.99
CA THR A 396 -1.16 -2.99 -11.59
C THR A 396 -0.72 -4.43 -11.87
N GLY A 397 0.53 -4.59 -12.29
CA GLY A 397 1.22 -5.88 -12.43
C GLY A 397 2.23 -6.15 -11.30
N ILE A 398 2.23 -5.31 -10.25
CA ILE A 398 3.14 -5.49 -9.10
C ILE A 398 2.78 -6.75 -8.32
N GLY A 399 3.74 -7.23 -7.51
CA GLY A 399 3.46 -8.25 -6.49
C GLY A 399 2.51 -7.71 -5.42
N ILE A 400 1.44 -8.45 -5.17
CA ILE A 400 0.41 -8.13 -4.18
C ILE A 400 0.42 -9.20 -3.10
N TYR A 401 0.24 -8.77 -1.86
CA TYR A 401 0.24 -9.62 -0.69
C TYR A 401 -1.04 -9.43 0.12
N ALA A 402 -1.50 -10.49 0.77
CA ALA A 402 -2.56 -10.43 1.76
C ALA A 402 -2.02 -10.78 3.14
N PHE A 403 -2.10 -9.83 4.07
CA PHE A 403 -1.81 -10.05 5.48
C PHE A 403 -3.07 -10.53 6.20
N ILE A 404 -2.96 -11.68 6.86
CA ILE A 404 -4.02 -12.26 7.68
C ILE A 404 -3.66 -12.06 9.14
N PHE A 405 -4.53 -11.39 9.88
CA PHE A 405 -4.37 -11.12 11.30
C PHE A 405 -5.46 -11.82 12.12
N SER A 406 -5.14 -12.20 13.35
CA SER A 406 -6.05 -12.94 14.22
C SER A 406 -5.76 -12.66 15.69
N ASN A 407 -6.78 -12.26 16.46
CA ASN A 407 -6.71 -12.19 17.92
C ASN A 407 -7.01 -13.55 18.59
N ASN A 408 -7.47 -14.55 17.81
CA ASN A 408 -7.80 -15.89 18.27
C ASN A 408 -7.10 -16.97 17.42
N LYS A 409 -5.77 -16.92 17.37
CA LYS A 409 -4.98 -17.96 16.71
C LYS A 409 -5.24 -19.33 17.33
N GLU A 410 -5.42 -20.35 16.49
CA GLU A 410 -5.43 -21.74 16.96
C GLU A 410 -4.15 -22.05 17.75
N PRO A 411 -4.20 -22.95 18.76
CA PRO A 411 -3.03 -23.27 19.59
C PRO A 411 -1.76 -23.63 18.81
N ARG A 412 -1.91 -24.33 17.67
CA ARG A 412 -0.80 -24.73 16.80
C ARG A 412 -0.11 -23.57 16.06
N ARG A 413 -0.76 -22.41 15.93
CA ARG A 413 -0.28 -21.22 15.22
C ARG A 413 0.30 -20.14 16.13
N LYS A 414 0.17 -20.29 17.46
CA LYS A 414 0.66 -19.30 18.41
C LYS A 414 2.18 -19.15 18.32
N GLY A 415 2.65 -17.90 18.27
CA GLY A 415 4.06 -17.55 18.10
C GLY A 415 4.61 -17.80 16.70
N LYS A 416 3.74 -18.10 15.72
CA LYS A 416 4.13 -18.47 14.36
C LYS A 416 3.44 -17.62 13.30
N VAL A 417 4.12 -17.48 12.17
CA VAL A 417 3.60 -16.90 10.92
C VAL A 417 3.71 -17.91 9.79
N GLN A 418 2.63 -18.08 9.03
CA GLN A 418 2.62 -18.88 7.81
C GLN A 418 2.88 -17.99 6.59
N LEU A 419 3.92 -18.29 5.80
CA LEU A 419 4.08 -17.68 4.48
C LEU A 419 3.50 -18.62 3.43
N ILE A 420 2.68 -18.09 2.53
CA ILE A 420 2.03 -18.86 1.44
C ILE A 420 2.36 -18.23 0.09
N ASP A 421 3.15 -18.92 -0.73
CA ASP A 421 3.43 -18.51 -2.10
C ASP A 421 2.39 -19.08 -3.08
N ALA A 422 1.40 -18.26 -3.40
CA ALA A 422 0.38 -18.56 -4.41
C ALA A 422 0.69 -17.95 -5.78
N THR A 423 1.88 -17.38 -6.00
CA THR A 423 2.20 -16.62 -7.23
C THR A 423 2.09 -17.42 -8.52
N SER A 424 2.24 -18.75 -8.43
CA SER A 424 2.12 -19.73 -9.53
C SER A 424 0.75 -20.40 -9.64
N ILE A 425 -0.21 -20.05 -8.79
CA ILE A 425 -1.56 -20.66 -8.76
C ILE A 425 -2.54 -19.70 -9.44
N PHE A 426 -2.75 -19.87 -10.75
CA PHE A 426 -3.66 -19.04 -11.55
C PHE A 426 -4.00 -19.68 -12.90
N HIS A 427 -4.98 -19.11 -13.59
CA HIS A 427 -5.23 -19.32 -15.01
C HIS A 427 -5.01 -18.03 -15.81
N PRO A 428 -4.42 -18.12 -17.03
CA PRO A 428 -4.27 -16.96 -17.90
C PRO A 428 -5.62 -16.59 -18.52
N LEU A 429 -5.90 -15.29 -18.60
CA LEU A 429 -7.05 -14.76 -19.30
C LEU A 429 -6.84 -14.85 -20.81
N ARG A 430 -7.86 -15.32 -21.54
CA ARG A 430 -7.87 -15.30 -23.02
C ARG A 430 -7.74 -13.89 -23.59
N LYS A 431 -8.30 -12.90 -22.90
CA LYS A 431 -8.21 -11.49 -23.27
C LYS A 431 -7.79 -10.67 -22.05
N PRO A 432 -6.69 -9.91 -22.14
CA PRO A 432 -6.34 -8.85 -21.20
C PRO A 432 -7.52 -7.96 -20.78
N LEU A 433 -7.60 -7.63 -19.49
CA LEU A 433 -8.52 -6.61 -18.95
C LEU A 433 -7.70 -5.52 -18.24
N GLY A 434 -7.38 -4.43 -18.92
CA GLY A 434 -6.44 -3.42 -18.39
C GLY A 434 -5.02 -4.02 -18.26
N LYS A 435 -4.46 -4.06 -17.06
CA LYS A 435 -3.24 -4.82 -16.70
C LYS A 435 -3.53 -6.23 -16.17
N LYS A 436 -4.78 -6.60 -15.91
CA LYS A 436 -5.15 -7.96 -15.50
C LYS A 436 -4.89 -8.94 -16.64
N ARG A 437 -4.11 -9.98 -16.37
CA ARG A 437 -3.79 -11.07 -17.31
C ARG A 437 -4.09 -12.44 -16.74
N LYS A 438 -4.30 -12.54 -15.42
CA LYS A 438 -4.50 -13.79 -14.71
C LYS A 438 -5.81 -13.75 -13.92
N GLU A 439 -6.39 -14.90 -13.65
CA GLU A 439 -7.56 -15.09 -12.78
C GLU A 439 -7.36 -16.30 -11.87
N LEU A 440 -8.07 -16.32 -10.74
CA LEU A 440 -8.13 -17.47 -9.84
C LEU A 440 -9.45 -18.21 -10.10
N SER A 441 -9.35 -19.48 -10.48
CA SER A 441 -10.51 -20.36 -10.55
C SER A 441 -11.00 -20.73 -9.14
N ARG A 442 -12.14 -21.41 -9.08
CA ARG A 442 -12.62 -22.03 -7.84
C ARG A 442 -11.62 -23.02 -7.27
N GLU A 443 -11.04 -23.83 -8.14
CA GLU A 443 -10.06 -24.83 -7.72
C GLU A 443 -8.82 -24.16 -7.12
N ASP A 444 -8.35 -23.06 -7.72
CA ASP A 444 -7.23 -22.27 -7.21
C ASP A 444 -7.55 -21.70 -5.81
N ILE A 445 -8.72 -21.08 -5.66
CA ILE A 445 -9.16 -20.53 -4.37
C ILE A 445 -9.24 -21.62 -3.31
N ARG A 446 -9.81 -22.78 -3.64
CA ARG A 446 -9.90 -23.94 -2.74
C ARG A 446 -8.50 -24.39 -2.33
N LYS A 447 -7.62 -24.59 -3.30
CA LYS A 447 -6.23 -25.02 -3.07
C LYS A 447 -5.46 -24.06 -2.16
N ILE A 448 -5.55 -22.75 -2.38
CA ILE A 448 -4.88 -21.76 -1.52
C ILE A 448 -5.48 -21.79 -0.10
N THR A 449 -6.81 -21.94 0.01
CA THR A 449 -7.50 -22.04 1.30
C THR A 449 -7.10 -23.30 2.06
N GLU A 450 -6.95 -24.43 1.38
CA GLU A 450 -6.47 -25.70 1.94
C GLU A 450 -5.00 -25.58 2.40
N ILE A 451 -4.12 -24.98 1.59
CA ILE A 451 -2.73 -24.71 2.00
C ILE A 451 -2.69 -23.89 3.29
N TYR A 452 -3.53 -22.87 3.38
CA TYR A 452 -3.69 -22.08 4.59
C TYR A 452 -4.17 -22.94 5.76
N ALA A 453 -5.33 -23.60 5.64
CA ALA A 453 -5.97 -24.34 6.72
C ALA A 453 -5.19 -25.59 7.18
N ASP A 454 -4.45 -26.25 6.29
CA ASP A 454 -3.65 -27.42 6.66
C ASP A 454 -2.49 -27.04 7.59
N PHE A 455 -1.94 -25.82 7.43
CA PHE A 455 -0.79 -25.30 8.19
C PHE A 455 0.37 -26.32 8.23
N LYS A 456 0.74 -26.82 7.05
CA LYS A 456 1.79 -27.81 6.88
C LYS A 456 2.77 -27.36 5.80
N GLU A 457 4.06 -27.41 6.12
CA GLU A 457 5.11 -27.01 5.21
C GLU A 457 5.12 -27.83 3.91
N ASN A 458 5.30 -27.13 2.80
CA ASN A 458 5.44 -27.69 1.45
C ASN A 458 6.11 -26.63 0.53
N LYS A 459 6.12 -26.86 -0.78
CA LYS A 459 6.73 -25.91 -1.73
C LYS A 459 6.05 -24.52 -1.77
N HIS A 460 4.76 -24.46 -1.46
CA HIS A 460 3.97 -23.22 -1.41
C HIS A 460 3.79 -22.69 0.02
N CYS A 461 4.24 -23.40 1.06
CA CYS A 461 3.99 -23.03 2.45
C CYS A 461 5.24 -23.21 3.30
N LYS A 462 5.65 -22.14 3.98
CA LYS A 462 6.73 -22.14 4.98
C LYS A 462 6.18 -21.61 6.30
N ILE A 463 6.61 -22.19 7.41
CA ILE A 463 6.13 -21.81 8.75
C ILE A 463 7.33 -21.39 9.60
N PHE A 464 7.26 -20.19 10.15
CA PHE A 464 8.34 -19.59 10.91
C PHE A 464 7.85 -19.16 12.29
N ASP A 465 8.76 -19.14 13.26
CA ASP A 465 8.52 -18.48 14.54
C ASP A 465 8.57 -16.96 14.35
N ASN A 466 7.88 -16.19 15.19
CA ASN A 466 7.82 -14.73 15.06
C ASN A 466 9.24 -14.09 15.08
N GLU A 467 10.15 -14.68 15.85
CA GLU A 467 11.54 -14.23 15.99
C GLU A 467 12.39 -14.45 14.73
N ASP A 468 11.99 -15.36 13.83
CA ASP A 468 12.73 -15.62 12.57
C ASP A 468 12.70 -14.43 11.62
N PHE A 469 11.71 -13.55 11.77
CA PHE A 469 11.56 -12.31 11.01
C PHE A 469 12.27 -11.12 11.65
N MET A 470 12.81 -11.29 12.85
CA MET A 470 13.45 -10.24 13.62
C MET A 470 14.97 -10.29 13.47
N TYR A 471 15.60 -9.11 13.54
CA TYR A 471 17.05 -8.99 13.44
C TYR A 471 17.57 -7.86 14.32
N LYS A 472 18.83 -7.95 14.70
CA LYS A 472 19.58 -6.97 15.47
C LYS A 472 20.63 -6.34 14.58
N GLU A 473 20.80 -5.04 14.72
CA GLU A 473 21.83 -4.28 14.04
C GLU A 473 22.99 -3.99 15.00
N TYR A 474 24.21 -4.32 14.57
CA TYR A 474 25.44 -4.09 15.31
C TYR A 474 26.34 -3.14 14.53
N ALA A 475 26.83 -2.09 15.19
CA ALA A 475 27.83 -1.21 14.59
C ALA A 475 29.19 -1.89 14.66
N VAL A 476 29.88 -1.96 13.53
CA VAL A 476 31.20 -2.56 13.38
C VAL A 476 32.22 -1.46 13.11
N TYR A 477 33.37 -1.57 13.78
CA TYR A 477 34.47 -0.64 13.61
C TYR A 477 35.79 -1.42 13.59
N GLU A 478 36.81 -0.84 12.98
CA GLU A 478 38.17 -1.27 13.18
C GLU A 478 38.79 -0.50 14.36
N PRO A 479 39.86 -1.03 14.98
CA PRO A 479 40.62 -0.29 15.97
C PRO A 479 41.20 1.01 15.39
N LEU A 480 41.23 2.07 16.19
CA LEU A 480 41.94 3.30 15.84
C LEU A 480 43.44 3.01 15.77
N GLN A 481 43.91 2.78 14.54
CA GLN A 481 45.25 2.30 14.24
C GLN A 481 45.73 3.01 12.97
N ARG A 482 46.30 4.21 13.15
CA ARG A 482 46.63 5.11 12.04
C ARG A 482 48.07 5.59 12.08
N THR A 483 48.71 5.67 10.94
CA THR A 483 49.96 6.39 10.73
C THR A 483 49.69 7.83 10.31
N GLY A 484 50.47 8.76 10.86
CA GLY A 484 50.45 10.16 10.46
C GLY A 484 51.78 10.60 9.88
N LYS A 485 51.74 11.53 8.94
CA LYS A 485 52.92 12.16 8.36
C LYS A 485 52.66 13.65 8.18
N ILE A 486 53.71 14.47 8.27
CA ILE A 486 53.66 15.90 7.98
C ILE A 486 54.54 16.14 6.77
N ASP A 487 53.99 15.90 5.58
CA ASP A 487 54.68 16.11 4.31
C ASP A 487 53.77 16.82 3.31
N PHE A 488 54.32 17.22 2.15
CA PHE A 488 53.55 17.93 1.15
C PHE A 488 52.30 17.16 0.69
N SER A 489 52.37 15.82 0.57
CA SER A 489 51.24 15.00 0.15
C SER A 489 50.07 15.06 1.15
N THR A 490 50.34 14.82 2.43
CA THR A 490 49.32 14.87 3.50
C THR A 490 48.78 16.27 3.73
N ILE A 491 49.62 17.30 3.56
CA ILE A 491 49.21 18.71 3.66
C ILE A 491 48.31 19.11 2.49
N ASP A 492 48.65 18.71 1.26
CA ASP A 492 47.84 19.02 0.08
C ASP A 492 46.50 18.26 0.11
N LYS A 493 46.48 17.03 0.66
CA LYS A 493 45.24 16.31 0.98
C LYS A 493 44.38 17.09 1.97
N LEU A 494 44.96 17.58 3.07
CA LEU A 494 44.23 18.43 4.02
C LEU A 494 43.71 19.72 3.37
N ALA A 495 44.53 20.40 2.58
CA ALA A 495 44.17 21.65 1.91
C ALA A 495 42.99 21.49 0.94
N SER A 496 42.91 20.34 0.25
CA SER A 496 41.83 20.02 -0.69
C SER A 496 40.63 19.33 -0.05
N SER A 497 40.76 18.84 1.20
CA SER A 497 39.70 18.13 1.91
C SER A 497 38.43 18.96 2.11
N SER A 498 37.28 18.28 2.24
CA SER A 498 36.00 18.92 2.56
C SER A 498 36.05 19.66 3.91
N LEU A 499 36.93 19.25 4.84
CA LEU A 499 37.15 19.94 6.10
C LEU A 499 37.59 21.40 5.87
N PHE A 500 38.46 21.64 4.90
CA PHE A 500 39.02 22.97 4.61
C PHE A 500 38.31 23.69 3.46
N THR A 501 37.63 22.98 2.56
CA THR A 501 37.00 23.60 1.37
C THR A 501 35.47 23.65 1.44
N ASN A 502 34.82 22.77 2.21
CA ASN A 502 33.36 22.57 2.20
C ASN A 502 32.78 22.33 3.60
N ASN A 503 33.12 23.18 4.57
CA ASN A 503 32.66 23.09 5.95
C ASN A 503 32.03 24.40 6.44
N ALA A 504 30.71 24.42 6.63
CA ALA A 504 29.97 25.62 7.05
C ALA A 504 30.42 26.22 8.42
N ASN A 505 31.17 25.46 9.22
CA ASN A 505 31.72 25.91 10.51
C ASN A 505 33.15 26.46 10.43
N ILE A 506 33.86 26.20 9.34
CA ILE A 506 35.19 26.74 9.08
C ILE A 506 35.08 27.65 7.87
N TYR A 507 35.02 27.05 6.68
CA TYR A 507 34.99 27.70 5.39
C TYR A 507 34.28 26.80 4.38
N LYS A 508 33.39 27.38 3.56
CA LYS A 508 32.71 26.69 2.45
C LYS A 508 32.81 27.55 1.20
N GLU A 509 33.64 27.11 0.26
CA GLU A 509 34.04 27.87 -0.93
C GLU A 509 32.85 28.36 -1.75
N SER A 510 31.92 27.47 -2.10
CA SER A 510 30.77 27.82 -2.95
C SER A 510 29.89 28.92 -2.34
N GLU A 511 29.54 28.78 -1.07
CA GLU A 511 28.71 29.77 -0.36
C GLU A 511 29.47 31.08 -0.12
N TYR A 512 30.79 31.03 0.07
CA TYR A 512 31.59 32.24 0.20
C TYR A 512 31.64 33.03 -1.11
N GLN A 513 31.82 32.38 -2.26
CA GLN A 513 31.80 33.05 -3.55
C GLN A 513 30.44 33.67 -3.86
N GLU A 514 29.34 32.97 -3.58
CA GLU A 514 27.98 33.52 -3.70
C GLU A 514 27.81 34.78 -2.83
N LEU A 515 28.20 34.70 -1.55
CA LEU A 515 28.13 35.85 -0.66
C LEU A 515 29.03 36.99 -1.14
N LYS A 516 30.19 36.71 -1.73
CA LYS A 516 31.11 37.74 -2.24
C LYS A 516 30.46 38.59 -3.33
N GLU A 517 29.69 37.97 -4.23
CA GLU A 517 28.98 38.63 -5.34
C GLU A 517 27.72 39.38 -4.89
N VAL A 518 27.14 39.05 -3.73
CA VAL A 518 26.00 39.78 -3.16
C VAL A 518 26.49 40.98 -2.34
N ASN A 519 26.25 42.21 -2.82
CA ASN A 519 26.54 43.45 -2.08
C ASN A 519 25.52 44.56 -2.44
N PRO A 520 24.76 45.12 -1.47
CA PRO A 520 24.84 44.91 -0.02
C PRO A 520 24.23 43.58 0.45
N ARG A 521 24.85 42.99 1.48
CA ARG A 521 24.37 41.77 2.16
C ARG A 521 23.38 42.10 3.26
N SER A 522 22.47 41.18 3.57
CA SER A 522 21.70 41.23 4.81
C SER A 522 22.59 41.00 6.05
N ALA A 523 22.12 41.38 7.24
CA ALA A 523 22.89 41.20 8.48
C ALA A 523 23.29 39.73 8.77
N PRO A 524 22.42 38.72 8.56
CA PRO A 524 22.81 37.31 8.70
C PRO A 524 23.89 36.88 7.69
N GLU A 525 23.78 37.33 6.44
CA GLU A 525 24.75 37.02 5.37
C GLU A 525 26.11 37.66 5.63
N GLU A 526 26.14 38.92 6.08
CA GLU A 526 27.38 39.63 6.42
C GLU A 526 28.10 38.97 7.61
N LYS A 527 27.35 38.49 8.61
CA LYS A 527 27.90 37.71 9.73
C LYS A 527 28.51 36.39 9.23
N LYS A 528 27.85 35.72 8.29
CA LYS A 528 28.30 34.45 7.70
C LYS A 528 29.53 34.67 6.80
N PHE A 529 29.56 35.73 6.01
CA PHE A 529 30.69 36.14 5.19
C PHE A 529 31.95 36.40 6.04
N LYS A 530 31.84 37.22 7.09
CA LYS A 530 32.95 37.46 8.04
C LYS A 530 33.42 36.20 8.76
N LYS A 531 32.52 35.25 9.03
CA LYS A 531 32.90 33.94 9.59
C LYS A 531 33.77 33.17 8.61
N PHE A 532 33.41 33.15 7.33
CA PHE A 532 34.20 32.47 6.29
C PHE A 532 35.55 33.15 6.04
N GLU A 533 35.64 34.48 6.07
CA GLU A 533 36.95 35.18 5.98
C GLU A 533 37.91 34.74 7.10
N LYS A 534 37.41 34.63 8.34
CA LYS A 534 38.18 34.08 9.46
C LYS A 534 38.55 32.62 9.23
N GLY A 535 37.67 31.83 8.61
CA GLY A 535 37.92 30.44 8.22
C GLY A 535 39.01 30.28 7.17
N ILE A 536 39.01 31.12 6.13
CA ILE A 536 40.06 31.17 5.10
C ILE A 536 41.41 31.50 5.76
N LYS A 537 41.43 32.52 6.63
CA LYS A 537 42.64 32.88 7.37
C LYS A 537 43.14 31.72 8.23
N PHE A 538 42.25 31.09 8.99
CA PHE A 538 42.57 29.92 9.82
C PHE A 538 43.17 28.77 9.00
N THR A 539 42.51 28.37 7.92
CA THR A 539 42.98 27.25 7.07
C THR A 539 44.31 27.58 6.41
N GLY A 540 44.47 28.80 5.89
CA GLY A 540 45.73 29.28 5.30
C GLY A 540 46.89 29.29 6.31
N GLU A 541 46.67 29.79 7.53
CA GLU A 541 47.68 29.77 8.59
C GLU A 541 48.08 28.35 9.00
N VAL A 542 47.11 27.44 9.14
CA VAL A 542 47.39 26.01 9.42
C VAL A 542 48.25 25.40 8.32
N ILE A 543 47.88 25.57 7.05
CA ILE A 543 48.64 25.02 5.93
C ILE A 543 50.06 25.62 5.87
N SER A 544 50.22 26.92 6.07
CA SER A 544 51.55 27.58 6.08
C SER A 544 52.46 26.97 7.15
N ILE A 545 51.97 26.89 8.39
CA ILE A 545 52.75 26.33 9.52
C ILE A 545 53.12 24.87 9.24
N LEU A 546 52.21 24.07 8.68
CA LEU A 546 52.51 22.67 8.35
C LEU A 546 53.56 22.57 7.24
N LYS A 547 53.50 23.40 6.18
CA LYS A 547 54.49 23.41 5.09
C LYS A 547 55.88 23.80 5.58
N GLU A 548 55.96 24.77 6.50
CA GLU A 548 57.22 25.19 7.15
C GLU A 548 57.82 24.13 8.08
N ASN A 549 57.02 23.14 8.51
CA ASN A 549 57.42 22.10 9.48
C ASN A 549 57.30 20.68 8.90
N THR A 550 57.48 20.55 7.58
CA THR A 550 57.50 19.24 6.91
C THR A 550 58.66 18.38 7.42
N GLU A 551 58.42 17.07 7.54
CA GLU A 551 59.42 16.12 8.03
C GLU A 551 59.22 14.72 7.41
N SER A 552 60.28 13.91 7.42
CA SER A 552 60.25 12.53 6.88
C SER A 552 59.72 11.50 7.88
N THR A 553 59.51 11.89 9.14
CA THR A 553 59.06 10.99 10.21
C THR A 553 57.66 10.47 9.95
N ILE A 554 57.51 9.14 9.94
CA ILE A 554 56.21 8.47 9.97
C ILE A 554 55.86 8.18 11.42
N TYR A 555 54.77 8.77 11.91
CA TYR A 555 54.29 8.55 13.26
C TYR A 555 53.41 7.30 13.29
N LYS A 556 53.96 6.18 13.75
CA LYS A 556 53.21 4.92 13.99
C LYS A 556 52.26 4.97 15.20
N ASP A 557 52.20 6.09 15.91
CA ASP A 557 51.32 6.26 17.07
C ASP A 557 50.50 7.53 16.87
N PHE A 558 49.20 7.35 16.61
CA PHE A 558 48.27 8.44 16.31
C PHE A 558 48.21 9.49 17.44
N LYS A 559 48.34 9.08 18.71
CA LYS A 559 48.38 10.02 19.84
C LYS A 559 49.64 10.88 19.82
N LYS A 560 50.79 10.31 19.44
CA LYS A 560 52.04 11.08 19.27
C LYS A 560 51.94 12.03 18.08
N PHE A 561 51.37 11.57 16.96
CA PHE A 561 51.12 12.40 15.78
C PHE A 561 50.25 13.61 16.12
N LYS A 562 49.09 13.37 16.75
CA LYS A 562 48.20 14.44 17.23
C LYS A 562 48.90 15.38 18.22
N SER A 563 49.75 14.86 19.11
CA SER A 563 50.53 15.71 20.01
C SER A 563 51.55 16.58 19.27
N LYS A 564 52.16 16.10 18.18
CA LYS A 564 53.03 16.89 17.32
C LYS A 564 52.24 17.99 16.63
N LEU A 565 51.10 17.66 16.00
CA LEU A 565 50.20 18.65 15.40
C LEU A 565 49.76 19.71 16.42
N LYS A 566 49.38 19.30 17.64
CA LYS A 566 49.01 20.25 18.71
C LYS A 566 50.13 21.25 19.03
N LYS A 567 51.39 20.80 19.03
CA LYS A 567 52.54 21.69 19.29
C LYS A 567 52.76 22.70 18.16
N LEU A 568 52.52 22.30 16.91
CA LEU A 568 52.69 23.15 15.73
C LEU A 568 51.53 24.14 15.55
N ILE A 569 50.31 23.62 15.45
CA ILE A 569 49.13 24.40 15.02
C ILE A 569 48.14 24.67 16.16
N GLY A 570 48.40 24.21 17.38
CA GLY A 570 47.47 24.33 18.51
C GLY A 570 47.22 25.76 18.99
N LYS A 571 48.05 26.73 18.58
CA LYS A 571 47.93 28.15 18.94
C LYS A 571 47.34 29.02 17.82
N VAL A 572 47.00 28.43 16.66
CA VAL A 572 46.38 29.17 15.54
C VAL A 572 45.03 29.71 15.99
N ASP A 573 44.71 30.96 15.64
CA ASP A 573 43.45 31.60 16.03
C ASP A 573 42.25 30.83 15.45
N GLY A 574 41.30 30.46 16.31
CA GLY A 574 40.19 29.58 15.96
C GLY A 574 40.48 28.07 16.07
N MET A 575 41.67 27.64 16.50
CA MET A 575 41.90 26.21 16.75
C MET A 575 41.05 25.68 17.92
N THR A 576 40.45 24.50 17.77
CA THR A 576 39.69 23.81 18.84
C THR A 576 40.15 22.35 18.93
N PRO A 577 39.90 21.65 20.06
CA PRO A 577 40.22 20.22 20.16
C PRO A 577 39.56 19.36 19.07
N ALA A 578 38.33 19.69 18.68
CA ALA A 578 37.62 19.01 17.60
C ALA A 578 38.26 19.26 16.22
N ARG A 579 38.65 20.52 15.93
CA ARG A 579 39.35 20.85 14.67
C ARG A 579 40.70 20.16 14.58
N LEU A 580 41.46 20.14 15.68
CA LEU A 580 42.73 19.42 15.75
C LEU A 580 42.55 17.92 15.52
N GLU A 581 41.51 17.32 16.08
CA GLU A 581 41.15 15.91 15.83
C GLU A 581 40.88 15.67 14.35
N SER A 582 40.00 16.46 13.73
CA SER A 582 39.67 16.32 12.31
C SER A 582 40.89 16.51 11.40
N ILE A 583 41.76 17.47 11.70
CA ILE A 583 43.01 17.68 10.97
C ILE A 583 43.93 16.46 11.09
N ALA A 584 44.07 15.90 12.31
CA ALA A 584 44.87 14.69 12.51
C ALA A 584 44.31 13.49 11.73
N PHE A 585 42.98 13.32 11.69
CA PHE A 585 42.34 12.27 10.88
C PHE A 585 42.59 12.45 9.39
N GLU A 586 42.44 13.66 8.86
CA GLU A 586 42.63 13.95 7.43
C GLU A 586 44.09 13.68 6.98
N MET A 587 45.04 14.05 7.84
CA MET A 587 46.49 13.87 7.62
C MET A 587 47.03 12.49 8.05
N SER A 588 46.15 11.52 8.30
CA SER A 588 46.54 10.16 8.65
C SER A 588 45.81 9.12 7.81
N GLU A 589 46.38 7.92 7.77
CA GLU A 589 45.82 6.76 7.07
C GLU A 589 45.77 5.55 8.00
N ILE A 590 44.84 4.63 7.72
CA ILE A 590 44.73 3.37 8.46
C ILE A 590 45.94 2.51 8.12
N ASP A 591 46.64 2.02 9.14
CA ASP A 591 47.83 1.17 8.99
C ASP A 591 47.84 0.10 10.08
N LYS A 592 47.66 -1.17 9.68
CA LYS A 592 47.66 -2.33 10.59
C LYS A 592 49.00 -2.58 11.30
N THR A 593 50.06 -1.87 10.92
CA THR A 593 51.37 -1.89 11.61
C THR A 593 51.53 -0.77 12.64
N ALA A 594 50.56 0.14 12.75
CA ALA A 594 50.56 1.23 13.73
C ALA A 594 50.12 0.77 15.12
N VAL A 595 50.29 1.63 16.13
CA VAL A 595 49.90 1.33 17.52
C VAL A 595 48.40 1.47 17.67
N VAL A 596 47.74 0.39 18.07
CA VAL A 596 46.32 0.39 18.46
C VAL A 596 46.11 1.34 19.64
N GLN A 597 45.24 2.33 19.45
CA GLN A 597 44.95 3.32 20.46
C GLN A 597 43.98 2.77 21.52
N LYS A 598 44.27 3.07 22.79
CA LYS A 598 43.46 2.64 23.94
C LYS A 598 43.05 3.82 24.81
N ASP A 599 41.88 3.72 25.42
CA ASP A 599 41.39 4.70 26.39
C ASP A 599 42.14 4.60 27.75
N SER A 600 41.79 5.46 28.69
CA SER A 600 42.40 5.45 30.04
C SER A 600 42.13 4.18 30.85
N ARG A 601 41.14 3.37 30.46
CA ARG A 601 40.76 2.10 31.09
C ARG A 601 41.37 0.89 30.38
N GLY A 602 42.10 1.11 29.28
CA GLY A 602 42.74 0.06 28.48
C GLY A 602 41.84 -0.53 27.38
N ASN A 603 40.63 0.00 27.17
CA ASN A 603 39.76 -0.44 26.09
C ASN A 603 40.26 0.10 24.75
N ILE A 604 40.12 -0.70 23.69
CA ILE A 604 40.45 -0.27 22.34
C ILE A 604 39.50 0.86 21.92
N ILE A 605 40.06 1.92 21.35
CA ILE A 605 39.28 3.03 20.79
C ILE A 605 38.92 2.66 19.35
N PRO A 606 37.64 2.67 18.93
CA PRO A 606 37.26 2.41 17.56
C PRO A 606 37.61 3.59 16.63
N ASP A 607 38.03 3.29 15.40
CA ASP A 607 38.14 4.28 14.34
C ASP A 607 36.75 4.60 13.79
N LYS A 608 36.23 5.77 14.11
CA LYS A 608 34.88 6.19 13.67
C LYS A 608 34.75 6.35 12.16
N THR A 609 35.86 6.39 11.42
CA THR A 609 35.85 6.49 9.96
C THR A 609 35.59 5.15 9.27
N THR A 610 35.67 4.04 10.02
CA THR A 610 35.42 2.68 9.50
C THR A 610 34.08 2.12 9.98
N LYS A 611 33.13 2.99 10.36
CA LYS A 611 31.83 2.50 10.84
C LYS A 611 31.14 1.74 9.71
N ASP A 612 30.85 0.48 9.98
CA ASP A 612 29.98 -0.37 9.18
C ASP A 612 28.86 -0.94 10.07
N THR A 613 27.96 -1.70 9.48
CA THR A 613 26.79 -2.25 10.16
C THR A 613 26.55 -3.69 9.72
N GLU A 614 26.41 -4.59 10.71
CA GLU A 614 26.04 -5.97 10.49
C GLU A 614 24.60 -6.24 10.96
N ILE A 615 23.85 -6.99 10.16
CA ILE A 615 22.47 -7.40 10.45
C ILE A 615 22.48 -8.88 10.83
N ILE A 616 22.15 -9.16 12.08
CA ILE A 616 22.24 -10.50 12.67
C ILE A 616 20.85 -10.97 13.06
N LYS A 617 20.52 -12.23 12.79
CA LYS A 617 19.22 -12.80 13.16
C LYS A 617 18.97 -12.64 14.66
N TYR A 618 17.72 -12.40 15.06
CA TYR A 618 17.38 -12.12 16.46
C TYR A 618 17.87 -13.20 17.45
N ASN A 619 17.77 -14.46 17.02
CA ASN A 619 18.13 -15.66 17.78
C ASN A 619 19.59 -16.13 17.58
N GLU A 620 20.36 -15.47 16.72
CA GLU A 620 21.76 -15.80 16.51
C GLU A 620 22.65 -15.06 17.51
N LYS A 621 23.64 -15.77 18.07
CA LYS A 621 24.65 -15.14 18.94
C LYS A 621 25.59 -14.32 18.06
N VAL A 622 25.76 -13.04 18.42
CA VAL A 622 26.67 -12.12 17.71
C VAL A 622 28.07 -12.70 17.52
N GLN A 623 28.59 -13.42 18.53
CA GLN A 623 29.93 -14.01 18.45
C GLN A 623 30.04 -15.06 17.33
N ASP A 624 29.05 -15.96 17.24
CA ASP A 624 29.03 -17.04 16.24
C ASP A 624 28.92 -16.46 14.82
N TYR A 625 28.15 -15.38 14.64
CA TYR A 625 28.06 -14.65 13.38
C TYR A 625 29.41 -14.02 13.00
N PHE A 626 30.05 -13.31 13.93
CA PHE A 626 31.33 -12.63 13.67
C PHE A 626 32.46 -13.61 13.36
N GLU A 627 32.52 -14.75 14.05
CA GLU A 627 33.50 -15.80 13.77
C GLU A 627 33.36 -16.38 12.35
N ARG A 628 32.14 -16.43 11.83
CA ARG A 628 31.83 -16.99 10.52
C ARG A 628 31.95 -15.98 9.38
N GLU A 629 31.40 -14.78 9.56
CA GLU A 629 31.17 -13.82 8.47
C GLU A 629 32.12 -12.61 8.52
N VAL A 630 32.62 -12.21 9.69
CA VAL A 630 33.37 -10.94 9.85
C VAL A 630 34.86 -11.16 10.07
N TYR A 631 35.25 -11.91 11.11
CA TYR A 631 36.65 -12.13 11.49
C TYR A 631 37.52 -12.81 10.42
N PRO A 632 37.02 -13.64 9.49
CA PRO A 632 37.83 -14.13 8.38
C PRO A 632 38.34 -13.04 7.45
N TYR A 633 37.63 -11.91 7.36
CA TYR A 633 37.97 -10.78 6.48
C TYR A 633 38.58 -9.61 7.25
N VAL A 634 38.08 -9.33 8.47
CA VAL A 634 38.55 -8.25 9.35
C VAL A 634 38.80 -8.81 10.76
N PRO A 635 39.98 -9.43 11.02
CA PRO A 635 40.23 -10.18 12.25
C PRO A 635 40.22 -9.37 13.55
N ASP A 636 40.43 -8.05 13.46
CA ASP A 636 40.47 -7.14 14.61
C ASP A 636 39.21 -6.27 14.74
N ALA A 637 38.14 -6.61 14.01
CA ALA A 637 36.88 -5.90 14.07
C ALA A 637 36.30 -5.84 15.50
N LEU A 638 35.72 -4.69 15.82
CA LEU A 638 35.05 -4.39 17.07
C LEU A 638 33.57 -4.20 16.78
N TYR A 639 32.70 -4.88 17.50
CA TYR A 639 31.25 -4.69 17.38
C TYR A 639 30.66 -4.05 18.63
N TYR A 640 29.66 -3.21 18.42
CA TYR A 640 28.95 -2.52 19.47
C TYR A 640 27.45 -2.63 19.24
N TYR A 641 26.75 -3.03 20.30
CA TYR A 641 25.30 -2.91 20.36
C TYR A 641 24.95 -1.48 20.82
N GLU A 642 24.61 -0.60 19.89
CA GLU A 642 24.39 0.83 20.15
C GLU A 642 23.02 1.10 20.81
N TYR A 643 22.76 0.48 21.96
CA TYR A 643 21.55 0.66 22.76
C TYR A 643 21.90 0.97 24.22
N ASP A 644 21.30 2.04 24.77
CA ASP A 644 21.38 2.38 26.19
C ASP A 644 19.97 2.63 26.75
N PRO A 645 19.41 1.73 27.57
CA PRO A 645 18.06 1.87 28.11
C PRO A 645 17.90 3.09 29.04
N ASN A 646 18.99 3.65 29.56
CA ASN A 646 18.96 4.82 30.44
C ASN A 646 18.99 6.14 29.66
N LYS A 647 19.29 6.10 28.36
CA LYS A 647 19.40 7.29 27.51
C LYS A 647 18.05 7.60 26.87
N LYS A 648 17.55 8.82 27.11
CA LYS A 648 16.33 9.32 26.48
C LYS A 648 16.44 9.22 24.95
N ASN A 649 15.42 8.65 24.30
CA ASN A 649 15.35 8.38 22.86
C ASN A 649 16.36 7.34 22.33
N SER A 650 16.94 6.49 23.18
CA SER A 650 17.65 5.30 22.69
C SER A 650 16.63 4.27 22.24
N ILE A 651 16.57 4.02 20.93
CA ILE A 651 15.77 2.95 20.35
C ILE A 651 16.67 1.73 20.26
N GLU A 652 16.19 0.60 20.76
CA GLU A 652 16.92 -0.65 20.61
C GLU A 652 16.97 -1.03 19.12
N PRO A 653 18.14 -1.33 18.55
CA PRO A 653 18.30 -1.55 17.12
C PRO A 653 17.86 -2.97 16.74
N ILE A 654 16.61 -3.28 17.05
CA ILE A 654 15.91 -4.50 16.65
C ILE A 654 14.91 -4.10 15.57
N GLY A 655 15.05 -4.71 14.41
CA GLY A 655 14.11 -4.58 13.32
C GLY A 655 13.35 -5.87 13.04
N ALA A 656 12.40 -5.77 12.12
CA ALA A 656 11.70 -6.92 11.56
C ALA A 656 11.52 -6.74 10.06
N GLU A 657 11.52 -7.83 9.31
CA GLU A 657 11.22 -7.86 7.87
C GLU A 657 10.76 -9.24 7.41
N PHE A 658 9.98 -9.26 6.33
CA PHE A 658 9.46 -10.46 5.69
C PHE A 658 10.14 -10.63 4.33
N GLN A 659 11.31 -11.29 4.30
CA GLN A 659 12.06 -11.57 3.07
C GLN A 659 11.39 -12.68 2.23
N PHE A 660 10.19 -12.41 1.72
CA PHE A 660 9.34 -13.41 1.05
C PHE A 660 10.07 -14.16 -0.07
N THR A 661 10.74 -13.44 -0.96
CA THR A 661 11.48 -14.01 -2.09
C THR A 661 12.59 -14.97 -1.66
N LYS A 662 13.27 -14.70 -0.53
CA LYS A 662 14.36 -15.55 -0.03
C LYS A 662 13.87 -16.93 0.42
N TYR A 663 12.66 -17.01 0.98
CA TYR A 663 12.15 -18.26 1.55
C TYR A 663 11.60 -19.24 0.51
N PHE A 664 11.22 -18.75 -0.66
CA PHE A 664 10.70 -19.53 -1.78
C PHE A 664 11.64 -19.58 -2.99
N TYR A 665 12.85 -19.02 -2.85
CA TYR A 665 13.88 -19.11 -3.89
C TYR A 665 14.35 -20.56 -4.03
N GLU A 666 14.07 -21.17 -5.17
CA GLU A 666 14.69 -22.41 -5.60
C GLU A 666 15.87 -22.06 -6.51
N TYR A 667 17.08 -22.47 -6.11
CA TYR A 667 18.26 -22.28 -6.95
C TYR A 667 18.13 -23.14 -8.22
N SER A 668 17.97 -22.48 -9.36
CA SER A 668 18.20 -23.08 -10.67
C SER A 668 19.65 -22.82 -11.06
N GLU A 669 20.44 -23.88 -11.20
CA GLU A 669 21.76 -23.75 -11.83
C GLU A 669 21.56 -23.09 -13.20
N PRO A 670 22.28 -22.01 -13.53
CA PRO A 670 22.20 -21.42 -14.85
C PRO A 670 22.50 -22.50 -15.90
N GLU A 671 21.65 -22.62 -16.91
CA GLU A 671 21.92 -23.52 -18.03
C GLU A 671 23.31 -23.24 -18.59
N LYS A 672 24.05 -24.30 -18.91
CA LYS A 672 25.41 -24.15 -19.41
C LYS A 672 25.35 -23.35 -20.70
N SER A 673 26.24 -22.37 -20.84
CA SER A 673 26.27 -21.49 -22.02
C SER A 673 26.38 -22.26 -23.35
N GLU A 674 26.92 -23.47 -23.30
CA GLU A 674 27.03 -24.41 -24.43
C GLU A 674 25.67 -24.97 -24.86
N GLU A 675 24.76 -25.26 -23.93
CA GLU A 675 23.41 -25.77 -24.21
C GLU A 675 22.51 -24.65 -24.74
N LEU A 676 22.59 -23.45 -24.15
CA LEU A 676 21.89 -22.26 -24.64
C LEU A 676 22.31 -21.86 -26.06
N LEU A 677 23.60 -21.99 -26.38
CA LEU A 677 24.11 -21.73 -27.72
C LEU A 677 23.55 -22.74 -28.74
N GLN A 678 23.42 -24.01 -28.33
CA GLN A 678 22.87 -25.07 -29.17
C GLN A 678 21.39 -24.81 -29.47
N GLU A 679 20.59 -24.47 -28.44
CA GLU A 679 19.18 -24.06 -28.62
C GLU A 679 19.05 -22.81 -29.51
N PHE A 680 19.91 -21.80 -29.32
CA PHE A 680 19.88 -20.59 -30.15
C PHE A 680 20.12 -20.93 -31.63
N ILE A 681 21.07 -21.81 -31.93
CA ILE A 681 21.36 -22.28 -33.28
C ILE A 681 20.17 -23.08 -33.85
N GLU A 682 19.53 -23.92 -33.03
CA GLU A 682 18.34 -24.68 -33.44
C GLU A 682 17.16 -23.77 -33.76
N ILE A 683 16.88 -22.77 -32.92
CA ILE A 683 15.84 -21.76 -33.15
C ILE A 683 16.16 -20.90 -34.39
N GLU A 684 17.42 -20.50 -34.57
CA GLU A 684 17.84 -19.74 -35.76
C GLU A 684 17.64 -20.57 -37.03
N LYS A 685 17.90 -21.87 -36.96
CA LYS A 685 17.66 -22.80 -38.07
C LYS A 685 16.17 -22.97 -38.35
N GLU A 686 15.35 -23.18 -37.33
CA GLU A 686 13.89 -23.30 -37.44
C GLU A 686 13.26 -22.02 -38.02
N LEU A 687 13.70 -20.84 -37.53
CA LEU A 687 13.28 -19.54 -38.06
C LEU A 687 13.69 -19.34 -39.53
N THR A 688 14.88 -19.84 -39.91
CA THR A 688 15.36 -19.77 -41.30
C THR A 688 14.56 -20.70 -42.21
N GLU A 689 14.22 -21.89 -41.74
CA GLU A 689 13.36 -22.85 -42.45
C GLU A 689 11.94 -22.27 -42.63
N ASP A 690 11.35 -21.70 -41.58
CA ASP A 690 10.04 -21.02 -41.62
C ASP A 690 10.06 -19.84 -42.60
N LEU A 691 11.10 -18.99 -42.56
CA LEU A 691 11.26 -17.87 -43.50
C LEU A 691 11.41 -18.35 -44.94
N GLN A 692 12.13 -19.45 -45.18
CA GLN A 692 12.27 -20.05 -46.51
C GLN A 692 10.96 -20.64 -47.02
N GLU A 693 10.14 -21.23 -46.15
CA GLU A 693 8.82 -21.75 -46.52
C GLU A 693 7.86 -20.59 -46.86
N LEU A 694 7.92 -19.50 -46.09
CA LEU A 694 7.10 -18.30 -46.31
C LEU A 694 7.49 -17.55 -47.58
N LEU A 695 8.79 -17.47 -47.90
CA LEU A 695 9.31 -16.82 -49.11
C LEU A 695 9.30 -17.74 -50.34
N GLY A 696 9.42 -19.05 -50.13
CA GLY A 696 9.38 -20.09 -51.17
C GLY A 696 7.96 -20.35 -51.71
N GLY A 697 6.93 -20.02 -50.92
CA GLY A 697 5.53 -20.04 -51.35
C GLY A 697 5.18 -19.01 -52.44
N GLU A 698 5.98 -17.97 -52.63
CA GLU A 698 5.73 -16.93 -53.65
C GLU A 698 6.37 -17.23 -55.02
N LEU A 699 7.23 -18.25 -55.14
CA LEU A 699 7.91 -18.58 -56.40
C LEU A 699 7.25 -19.67 -57.25
N ASN A 700 6.26 -20.40 -56.72
CA ASN A 700 5.56 -21.46 -57.47
C ASN A 700 4.18 -21.04 -58.03
N ALA A 701 3.77 -19.78 -57.89
CA ALA A 701 2.48 -19.27 -58.38
C ALA A 701 2.58 -18.44 -59.68
N GLN A 702 3.75 -18.35 -60.32
CA GLN A 702 3.94 -17.60 -61.58
C GLN A 702 4.21 -18.47 -62.82
N ASP A 703 4.35 -19.79 -62.71
CA ASP A 703 4.61 -20.68 -63.86
C ASP A 703 3.39 -21.52 -64.32
N GLU A 704 2.18 -21.28 -63.82
CA GLU A 704 0.94 -21.83 -64.38
C GLU A 704 -0.14 -20.74 -64.62
N ARG A 705 0.14 -19.80 -65.54
CA ARG A 705 -0.90 -19.05 -66.26
C ARG A 705 -0.58 -18.83 -67.73
#